data_AF-A0A9E3SB23-F1
#
_entry.id   AF-A0A9E3SB23-F1
#
_cell.length_a   1.000
_cell.length_b   1.000
_cell.length_c   1.000
_cell.angle_alpha   90.00
_cell.angle_beta   90.00
_cell.angle_gamma   90.00
#
_symmetry.space_group_name_H-M   'P 1'
#
loop_
_entity.id
_entity.type
_entity.pdbx_description
1 polymer ?
#
loop_
_entity_poly.entity_id
_entity_poly.type
_entity_poly.pdbx_seq_one_letter_code
_entity_poly.pdbx_strand_id
1 'polypeptide(L)'
;MADQIDPEFSYPKPSNAVMNVLRSACAYGLLSAQLVFFLFVLELPYWLADRFFVKHHGDAFYAGQRRIARWFFRLYPFGQQRHVNVRRKAFPKTCVIVCNHQSILDILMVLMLPVNARWLIKGWPFKYPLMGELNKLARHIQIEETPEQTDPDRPRGFDTALTWLKDGVSIVVFPEGSRSPDGRLRRFKNGAFVLAVDAQVPVVPVILDGTGACVRKGSPAVHHPDVVMKVLEPIPTSGLADARDAAELKQKVHARMKEELAALREAKRKPAYPRIHGWLTRLAMAAVAMLLMLVVGVSVYVKNWCIAEPPAYDGSRELANEKIIERTDGENPLQLLGSNWRRDRDGLHELGLTGNRWERGYANARLTRELVEEQEKLLLDTTRKFLPNDLAFWTAKQLVAINNRNLPDYVTDAEKLEILGLTDGSENNYPDEAPLYHRILNYHAAHDISHIFIDNPLVTTGDFVGCTGFAAWDDATPNGDLFVARNFDFEAGEVFDADKCVIYVWPDDGYAYVHVAWAGMAGAVTGMNEHGLSIHINAARTSEVEFGRIGTPVSMLLRRVLEQAKNIEEAFTIIESTPVFVSDTYMVASRSDKRAVVIEKSPEHCAMREAGKPGLLLQTNHMLTEPLKDDPVNIEQVERATTTYRWERLAELTDKHYGDINQFVAQEILRDRKGRGGKSIGLGNRNAIDAGICSHSVIMNVTTGEMWVSSAPHTYGAYVYVPAERTLKAGAVAAVSMRHGKQLNLPRDARSPEWEDLVEFRKQARLARANIDDDEVKAAEPQVQTLRNLNPDSFETFYLEGRLAFAKGDHKAAARKFEEALERDPHYESVREHVREWLQRAKDEQ
;
A
#
# COMPACT_ATOMS: atom_id res chain seq x y z
N MET A 1 -2.41 8.88 -79.01
CA MET A 1 -2.99 7.54 -78.79
C MET A 1 -3.05 7.31 -77.30
N ALA A 2 -4.26 7.28 -76.75
CA ALA A 2 -4.52 7.15 -75.32
C ALA A 2 -4.19 5.73 -74.86
N ASP A 3 -3.39 5.62 -73.79
CA ASP A 3 -3.03 4.35 -73.16
C ASP A 3 -4.30 3.56 -72.80
N GLN A 4 -4.42 2.36 -73.39
CA GLN A 4 -5.46 1.40 -73.05
C GLN A 4 -5.28 0.97 -71.58
N ILE A 5 -6.29 1.30 -70.78
CA ILE A 5 -6.37 1.01 -69.34
C ILE A 5 -6.73 -0.47 -69.17
N ASP A 6 -5.79 -1.25 -68.63
CA ASP A 6 -5.98 -2.63 -68.20
C ASP A 6 -7.07 -2.74 -67.09
N PRO A 7 -8.14 -3.56 -67.22
CA PRO A 7 -9.34 -3.48 -66.37
C PRO A 7 -9.31 -4.19 -64.99
N GLU A 8 -8.30 -4.99 -64.61
CA GLU A 8 -8.57 -6.09 -63.64
C GLU A 8 -8.13 -5.96 -62.16
N PHE A 9 -7.77 -4.79 -61.61
CA PHE A 9 -7.48 -4.71 -60.15
C PHE A 9 -7.98 -3.44 -59.46
N SER A 10 -8.93 -3.62 -58.53
CA SER A 10 -9.41 -2.62 -57.57
C SER A 10 -9.44 -3.23 -56.17
N TYR A 11 -9.03 -2.45 -55.15
CA TYR A 11 -9.04 -2.91 -53.76
C TYR A 11 -10.47 -3.24 -53.29
N PRO A 12 -10.67 -4.22 -52.39
CA PRO A 12 -11.99 -4.56 -51.87
C PRO A 12 -12.74 -3.34 -51.31
N LYS A 13 -14.08 -3.32 -51.49
CA LYS A 13 -14.95 -2.29 -50.92
C LYS A 13 -14.84 -2.32 -49.38
N PRO A 14 -14.78 -1.16 -48.71
CA PRO A 14 -14.63 -1.09 -47.26
C PRO A 14 -15.81 -1.76 -46.52
N SER A 15 -15.53 -2.40 -45.38
CA SER A 15 -16.56 -2.87 -44.44
C SER A 15 -17.34 -1.72 -43.80
N ASN A 16 -18.37 -2.01 -42.99
CA ASN A 16 -19.18 -1.02 -42.25
C ASN A 16 -18.30 0.07 -41.58
N ALA A 17 -18.70 1.34 -41.74
CA ALA A 17 -17.98 2.53 -41.28
C ALA A 17 -17.59 2.49 -39.79
N VAL A 18 -18.49 2.04 -38.92
CA VAL A 18 -18.23 1.94 -37.46
C VAL A 18 -17.09 0.99 -37.15
N MET A 19 -17.08 -0.17 -37.82
CA MET A 19 -16.05 -1.18 -37.65
C MET A 19 -14.69 -0.69 -38.17
N ASN A 20 -14.67 0.11 -39.24
CA ASN A 20 -13.44 0.70 -39.76
C ASN A 20 -12.87 1.75 -38.79
N VAL A 21 -13.72 2.57 -38.16
CA VAL A 21 -13.28 3.56 -37.17
C VAL A 21 -12.67 2.87 -35.95
N LEU A 22 -13.34 1.87 -35.39
CA LEU A 22 -12.83 1.11 -34.24
C LEU A 22 -11.51 0.40 -34.57
N ARG A 23 -11.41 -0.24 -35.73
CA ARG A 23 -10.17 -0.89 -36.19
C ARG A 23 -9.04 0.12 -36.36
N SER A 24 -9.30 1.26 -37.01
CA SER A 24 -8.32 2.32 -37.16
C SER A 24 -7.89 2.88 -35.80
N ALA A 25 -8.81 3.13 -34.88
CA ALA A 25 -8.51 3.63 -33.54
C ALA A 25 -7.61 2.66 -32.75
N CYS A 26 -7.94 1.37 -32.73
CA CYS A 26 -7.09 0.35 -32.10
C CYS A 26 -5.72 0.22 -32.78
N ALA A 27 -5.67 0.26 -34.12
CA ALA A 27 -4.46 0.11 -34.90
C ALA A 27 -3.50 1.30 -34.74
N TYR A 28 -4.03 2.53 -34.70
CA TYR A 28 -3.23 3.73 -34.43
C TYR A 28 -2.88 3.86 -32.95
N GLY A 29 -3.80 3.52 -32.02
CA GLY A 29 -3.51 3.50 -30.58
C GLY A 29 -2.37 2.54 -30.24
N LEU A 30 -2.40 1.33 -30.81
CA LEU A 30 -1.33 0.34 -30.67
C LEU A 30 -0.03 0.83 -31.31
N LEU A 31 -0.08 1.40 -32.53
CA LEU A 31 1.10 1.96 -33.20
C LEU A 31 1.73 3.09 -32.37
N SER A 32 0.93 3.99 -31.81
CA SER A 32 1.39 5.10 -30.97
C SER A 32 2.01 4.60 -29.66
N ALA A 33 1.35 3.68 -28.95
CA ALA A 33 1.87 3.08 -27.72
C ALA A 33 3.19 2.33 -27.98
N GLN A 34 3.26 1.61 -29.10
CA GLN A 34 4.47 0.94 -29.55
C GLN A 34 5.59 1.93 -29.86
N LEU A 35 5.33 2.97 -30.65
CA LEU A 35 6.34 3.98 -30.96
C LEU A 35 6.89 4.61 -29.67
N VAL A 36 6.04 5.01 -28.72
CA VAL A 36 6.49 5.57 -27.44
C VAL A 36 7.32 4.57 -26.63
N PHE A 37 6.86 3.33 -26.48
CA PHE A 37 7.61 2.28 -25.75
C PHE A 37 8.95 1.97 -26.42
N PHE A 38 8.98 1.85 -27.75
CA PHE A 38 10.18 1.49 -28.49
C PHE A 38 11.24 2.60 -28.48
N LEU A 39 10.81 3.86 -28.60
CA LEU A 39 11.71 5.01 -28.60
C LEU A 39 12.47 5.20 -27.28
N PHE A 40 11.82 4.94 -26.15
CA PHE A 40 12.41 5.21 -24.83
C PHE A 40 13.02 3.98 -24.14
N VAL A 41 12.47 2.78 -24.36
CA VAL A 41 12.91 1.57 -23.62
C VAL A 41 13.85 0.69 -24.45
N LEU A 42 13.58 0.54 -25.74
CA LEU A 42 14.28 -0.46 -26.56
C LEU A 42 15.32 0.11 -27.51
N GLU A 43 15.24 1.38 -27.93
CA GLU A 43 16.24 1.98 -28.81
C GLU A 43 17.51 2.47 -28.09
N LEU A 44 17.43 2.82 -26.80
CA LEU A 44 18.56 3.34 -26.02
C LEU A 44 19.77 2.38 -25.97
N PRO A 45 19.60 1.05 -25.76
CA PRO A 45 20.72 0.11 -25.80
C PRO A 45 21.35 -0.02 -27.18
N TYR A 46 20.57 0.05 -28.27
CA TYR A 46 21.13 -0.01 -29.63
C TYR A 46 21.83 1.29 -29.99
N TRP A 47 21.34 2.43 -29.52
CA TRP A 47 22.01 3.72 -29.67
C TRP A 47 23.37 3.73 -28.96
N LEU A 48 23.44 3.23 -27.72
CA LEU A 48 24.71 3.05 -27.01
C LEU A 48 25.62 2.06 -27.74
N ALA A 49 25.09 0.92 -28.20
CA ALA A 49 25.85 -0.06 -28.97
C ALA A 49 26.46 0.54 -30.24
N ASP A 50 25.68 1.35 -30.95
CA ASP A 50 26.07 2.00 -32.20
C ASP A 50 27.16 3.07 -32.02
N ARG A 51 27.16 3.74 -30.87
CA ARG A 51 28.15 4.78 -30.54
C ARG A 51 29.52 4.20 -30.17
N PHE A 52 29.57 3.01 -29.57
CA PHE A 52 30.78 2.49 -28.94
C PHE A 52 31.31 1.16 -29.51
N PHE A 53 30.49 0.36 -30.20
CA PHE A 53 30.81 -1.06 -30.46
C PHE A 53 30.69 -1.52 -31.91
N VAL A 54 30.32 -0.66 -32.87
CA VAL A 54 30.08 -1.08 -34.27
C VAL A 54 30.95 -0.31 -35.28
N LYS A 55 31.49 -1.05 -36.25
CA LYS A 55 32.39 -0.54 -37.31
C LYS A 55 31.74 0.52 -38.22
N HIS A 56 30.45 0.38 -38.51
CA HIS A 56 29.68 1.36 -39.28
C HIS A 56 28.60 1.94 -38.38
N HIS A 57 28.72 3.21 -37.98
CA HIS A 57 27.66 3.91 -37.26
C HIS A 57 26.33 3.81 -38.04
N GLY A 58 25.23 3.61 -37.34
CA GLY A 58 23.85 3.36 -37.75
C GLY A 58 23.46 1.87 -37.84
N ASP A 59 24.41 0.92 -37.77
CA ASP A 59 24.12 -0.51 -37.97
C ASP A 59 23.46 -1.20 -36.78
N ALA A 60 23.89 -0.91 -35.54
CA ALA A 60 23.22 -1.45 -34.37
C ALA A 60 21.83 -0.84 -34.22
N PHE A 61 21.72 0.46 -34.51
CA PHE A 61 20.45 1.18 -34.49
C PHE A 61 19.47 0.60 -35.53
N TYR A 62 19.94 0.35 -36.77
CA TYR A 62 19.13 -0.29 -37.81
C TYR A 62 18.73 -1.74 -37.46
N ALA A 63 19.59 -2.49 -36.77
CA ALA A 63 19.24 -3.80 -36.25
C ALA A 63 18.16 -3.75 -35.15
N GLY A 64 18.18 -2.70 -34.31
CA GLY A 64 17.12 -2.36 -33.37
C GLY A 64 15.80 -2.10 -34.08
N GLN A 65 15.78 -1.20 -35.07
CA GLN A 65 14.60 -0.89 -35.88
C GLN A 65 14.01 -2.13 -36.57
N ARG A 66 14.85 -3.05 -37.03
CA ARG A 66 14.40 -4.35 -37.57
C ARG A 66 13.74 -5.23 -36.53
N ARG A 67 14.28 -5.32 -35.32
CA ARG A 67 13.66 -6.06 -34.22
C ARG A 67 12.30 -5.44 -33.88
N ILE A 68 12.23 -4.12 -33.81
CA ILE A 68 10.99 -3.36 -33.60
C ILE A 68 9.98 -3.67 -34.71
N ALA A 69 10.38 -3.62 -35.99
CA ALA A 69 9.50 -3.93 -37.12
C ALA A 69 8.96 -5.38 -37.06
N ARG A 70 9.78 -6.36 -36.67
CA ARG A 70 9.32 -7.75 -36.47
C ARG A 70 8.32 -7.87 -35.33
N TRP A 71 8.56 -7.19 -34.21
CA TRP A 71 7.66 -7.15 -33.08
C TRP A 71 6.35 -6.43 -33.42
N PHE A 72 6.44 -5.32 -34.15
CA PHE A 72 5.30 -4.60 -34.70
C PHE A 72 4.40 -5.56 -35.47
N PHE A 73 4.89 -6.25 -36.51
CA PHE A 73 4.05 -7.20 -37.27
C PHE A 73 3.62 -8.43 -36.49
N ARG A 74 4.32 -8.82 -35.41
CA ARG A 74 3.90 -9.89 -34.50
C ARG A 74 2.71 -9.48 -33.61
N LEU A 75 2.65 -8.21 -33.23
CA LEU A 75 1.61 -7.65 -32.34
C LEU A 75 0.45 -7.01 -33.13
N TYR A 76 0.71 -6.46 -34.32
CA TYR A 76 -0.26 -5.71 -35.12
C TYR A 76 -1.30 -6.62 -35.77
N PRO A 77 -2.58 -6.21 -35.85
CA PRO A 77 -3.67 -7.06 -36.32
C PRO A 77 -3.80 -7.18 -37.84
N PHE A 78 -2.74 -7.30 -38.65
CA PHE A 78 -2.93 -7.54 -40.09
C PHE A 78 -3.35 -9.00 -40.40
N GLY A 79 -3.74 -9.23 -41.66
CA GLY A 79 -3.82 -10.59 -42.21
C GLY A 79 -2.46 -11.28 -42.17
N GLN A 80 -2.39 -12.53 -42.63
CA GLN A 80 -1.14 -13.28 -42.54
C GLN A 80 -0.01 -12.60 -43.32
N GLN A 81 1.17 -12.62 -42.70
CA GLN A 81 2.38 -12.16 -43.33
C GLN A 81 3.11 -13.35 -43.96
N ARG A 82 3.29 -13.30 -45.29
CA ARG A 82 4.06 -14.30 -46.03
C ARG A 82 5.38 -13.71 -46.51
N HIS A 83 6.47 -14.36 -46.11
CA HIS A 83 7.81 -14.01 -46.56
C HIS A 83 8.30 -15.06 -47.55
N VAL A 84 8.61 -14.65 -48.77
CA VAL A 84 9.14 -15.53 -49.83
C VAL A 84 10.58 -15.12 -50.10
N ASN A 85 11.52 -16.05 -49.92
CA ASN A 85 12.97 -15.83 -50.08
C ASN A 85 13.58 -14.73 -49.19
N VAL A 86 12.94 -14.34 -48.09
CA VAL A 86 13.46 -13.35 -47.13
C VAL A 86 14.51 -14.01 -46.21
N ARG A 87 15.71 -14.23 -46.72
CA ARG A 87 16.84 -14.85 -45.99
C ARG A 87 18.15 -14.15 -46.34
N ARG A 88 19.12 -14.11 -45.42
CA ARG A 88 20.40 -13.39 -45.63
C ARG A 88 21.13 -13.84 -46.91
N LYS A 89 21.04 -15.12 -47.26
CA LYS A 89 21.65 -15.72 -48.46
C LYS A 89 21.06 -15.21 -49.79
N ALA A 90 19.86 -14.63 -49.78
CA ALA A 90 19.23 -14.06 -50.98
C ALA A 90 19.81 -12.68 -51.35
N PHE A 91 20.67 -12.12 -50.50
CA PHE A 91 21.29 -10.82 -50.71
C PHE A 91 22.81 -10.98 -50.88
N PRO A 92 23.40 -10.31 -51.87
CA PRO A 92 24.85 -10.11 -51.98
C PRO A 92 25.44 -9.44 -50.73
N LYS A 93 26.76 -9.29 -50.68
CA LYS A 93 27.42 -8.54 -49.58
C LYS A 93 26.98 -7.07 -49.57
N THR A 94 26.94 -6.47 -50.75
CA THR A 94 26.49 -5.09 -51.00
C THR A 94 25.62 -5.06 -52.24
N CYS A 95 24.50 -4.34 -52.20
CA CYS A 95 23.55 -4.24 -53.32
C CYS A 95 22.68 -2.98 -53.24
N VAL A 96 22.02 -2.67 -54.35
CA VAL A 96 20.89 -1.73 -54.37
C VAL A 96 19.59 -2.51 -54.30
N ILE A 97 18.82 -2.31 -53.25
CA ILE A 97 17.53 -2.98 -53.02
C ILE A 97 16.42 -2.07 -53.56
N VAL A 98 15.66 -2.60 -54.50
CA VAL A 98 14.60 -1.86 -55.20
C VAL A 98 13.25 -2.43 -54.81
N CYS A 99 12.41 -1.62 -54.16
CA CYS A 99 11.08 -2.03 -53.69
C CYS A 99 9.97 -1.29 -54.43
N ASN A 100 8.83 -1.92 -54.68
CA ASN A 100 7.62 -1.19 -55.06
C ASN A 100 6.98 -0.51 -53.82
N HIS A 101 6.17 0.54 -54.03
CA HIS A 101 5.64 1.34 -52.93
C HIS A 101 4.12 1.53 -53.02
N GLN A 102 3.35 0.86 -52.17
CA GLN A 102 1.90 0.91 -52.08
C GLN A 102 1.38 1.58 -50.80
N SER A 103 2.13 1.52 -49.69
CA SER A 103 1.67 1.95 -48.36
C SER A 103 2.80 2.50 -47.48
N ILE A 104 2.44 3.19 -46.40
CA ILE A 104 3.41 3.56 -45.37
C ILE A 104 3.98 2.31 -44.66
N LEU A 105 3.21 1.22 -44.62
CA LEU A 105 3.61 -0.05 -44.02
C LEU A 105 4.76 -0.74 -44.75
N ASP A 106 5.01 -0.38 -46.02
CA ASP A 106 6.13 -0.91 -46.80
C ASP A 106 7.47 -0.63 -46.12
N ILE A 107 7.58 0.51 -45.43
CA ILE A 107 8.78 0.90 -44.69
C ILE A 107 9.09 -0.14 -43.62
N LEU A 108 8.08 -0.46 -42.79
CA LEU A 108 8.20 -1.48 -41.75
C LEU A 108 8.45 -2.87 -42.36
N MET A 109 7.84 -3.18 -43.51
CA MET A 109 8.05 -4.47 -44.17
C MET A 109 9.51 -4.67 -44.59
N VAL A 110 10.09 -3.67 -45.24
CA VAL A 110 11.45 -3.73 -45.77
C VAL A 110 12.49 -3.62 -44.63
N LEU A 111 12.18 -2.95 -43.51
CA LEU A 111 13.03 -2.97 -42.31
C LEU A 111 13.26 -4.38 -41.76
N MET A 112 12.34 -5.34 -42.00
CA MET A 112 12.50 -6.72 -41.55
C MET A 112 13.50 -7.54 -42.38
N LEU A 113 13.94 -7.03 -43.55
CA LEU A 113 14.89 -7.71 -44.41
C LEU A 113 16.16 -8.08 -43.61
N PRO A 114 16.79 -9.24 -43.88
CA PRO A 114 17.93 -9.75 -43.12
C PRO A 114 19.27 -9.09 -43.53
N VAL A 115 19.26 -7.82 -43.96
CA VAL A 115 20.46 -7.02 -44.31
C VAL A 115 20.41 -5.63 -43.69
N ASN A 116 21.56 -5.07 -43.32
CA ASN A 116 21.69 -3.65 -42.98
C ASN A 116 21.72 -2.84 -44.27
N ALA A 117 20.92 -1.78 -44.34
CA ALA A 117 20.90 -0.89 -45.49
C ALA A 117 20.58 0.54 -45.05
N ARG A 118 20.84 1.51 -45.93
CA ARG A 118 20.45 2.91 -45.75
C ARG A 118 19.46 3.32 -46.81
N TRP A 119 18.53 4.17 -46.42
CA TRP A 119 17.40 4.51 -47.25
C TRP A 119 17.65 5.83 -47.97
N LEU A 120 17.25 5.88 -49.24
CA LEU A 120 17.10 7.12 -49.98
C LEU A 120 15.71 7.72 -49.71
N ILE A 121 15.64 8.78 -48.90
CA ILE A 121 14.38 9.36 -48.39
C ILE A 121 14.27 10.82 -48.82
N LYS A 122 13.08 11.26 -49.29
CA LYS A 122 12.81 12.69 -49.57
C LYS A 122 13.06 13.57 -48.34
N GLY A 123 13.34 14.87 -48.50
CA GLY A 123 13.67 15.75 -47.37
C GLY A 123 12.58 16.03 -46.33
N TRP A 124 11.29 15.88 -46.64
CA TRP A 124 10.22 16.28 -45.70
C TRP A 124 10.17 15.51 -44.36
N PRO A 125 10.46 14.19 -44.26
CA PRO A 125 10.47 13.47 -42.98
C PRO A 125 11.58 13.93 -42.03
N PHE A 126 12.69 14.46 -42.57
CA PHE A 126 13.79 15.01 -41.78
C PHE A 126 13.43 16.33 -41.06
N LYS A 127 12.34 16.98 -41.47
CA LYS A 127 11.86 18.23 -40.87
C LYS A 127 11.06 18.04 -39.58
N TYR A 128 10.59 16.82 -39.30
CA TYR A 128 9.85 16.51 -38.07
C TYR A 128 10.83 16.19 -36.94
N PRO A 129 10.69 16.76 -35.72
CA PRO A 129 11.71 16.63 -34.66
C PRO A 129 12.07 15.17 -34.33
N LEU A 130 11.08 14.35 -34.02
CA LEU A 130 11.30 12.96 -33.64
C LEU A 130 11.71 12.07 -34.84
N MET A 131 10.93 12.12 -35.92
CA MET A 131 11.18 11.31 -37.11
C MET A 131 12.52 11.68 -37.77
N GLY A 132 12.90 12.95 -37.76
CA GLY A 132 14.16 13.44 -38.31
C GLY A 132 15.38 12.92 -37.54
N GLU A 133 15.36 12.97 -36.21
CA GLU A 133 16.46 12.41 -35.41
C GLU A 133 16.62 10.90 -35.61
N LEU A 134 15.52 10.14 -35.70
CA LEU A 134 15.58 8.70 -35.98
C LEU A 134 16.20 8.38 -37.34
N ASN A 135 15.85 9.15 -38.37
CA ASN A 135 16.45 8.99 -39.70
C ASN A 135 17.94 9.35 -39.70
N LYS A 136 18.37 10.37 -38.91
CA LYS A 136 19.78 10.74 -38.74
C LYS A 136 20.57 9.67 -37.99
N LEU A 137 20.02 9.12 -36.90
CA LEU A 137 20.63 8.05 -36.10
C LEU A 137 20.78 6.76 -36.92
N ALA A 138 19.77 6.41 -37.73
CA ALA A 138 19.84 5.31 -38.68
C ALA A 138 20.68 5.64 -39.93
N ARG A 139 21.29 6.84 -39.99
CA ARG A 139 22.07 7.40 -41.10
C ARG A 139 21.41 7.24 -42.46
N HIS A 140 20.10 7.47 -42.55
CA HIS A 140 19.43 7.47 -43.85
C HIS A 140 19.83 8.71 -44.65
N ILE A 141 19.83 8.58 -45.98
CA ILE A 141 20.30 9.62 -46.89
C ILE A 141 19.10 10.47 -47.32
N GLN A 142 19.18 11.75 -46.99
CA GLN A 142 18.21 12.74 -47.44
C GLN A 142 18.43 13.07 -48.91
N ILE A 143 17.35 13.02 -49.69
CA ILE A 143 17.28 13.40 -51.10
C ILE A 143 16.48 14.69 -51.25
N GLU A 144 17.09 15.64 -51.94
CA GLU A 144 16.50 16.91 -52.35
C GLU A 144 16.75 17.14 -53.84
N GLU A 145 15.71 17.59 -54.55
CA GLU A 145 15.83 18.10 -55.90
C GLU A 145 16.06 19.61 -55.77
N THR A 146 17.25 20.11 -56.13
CA THR A 146 17.57 21.54 -56.06
C THR A 146 17.38 22.22 -57.43
N PRO A 147 16.96 23.50 -57.49
CA PRO A 147 16.80 24.22 -58.76
C PRO A 147 18.08 24.26 -59.62
N GLU A 148 19.26 24.16 -58.98
CA GLU A 148 20.58 24.21 -59.63
C GLU A 148 21.08 22.84 -60.14
N GLN A 149 20.29 21.76 -60.00
CA GLN A 149 20.71 20.44 -60.46
C GLN A 149 20.65 20.30 -61.99
N THR A 150 21.76 19.89 -62.59
CA THR A 150 21.90 19.65 -64.03
C THR A 150 21.54 18.22 -64.47
N ASP A 151 21.68 17.23 -63.58
CA ASP A 151 21.35 15.82 -63.85
C ASP A 151 20.16 15.36 -62.98
N PRO A 152 19.00 15.04 -63.58
CA PRO A 152 17.82 14.57 -62.85
C PRO A 152 17.97 13.16 -62.28
N ASP A 153 18.96 12.38 -62.73
CA ASP A 153 19.24 11.02 -62.26
C ASP A 153 20.28 10.96 -61.13
N ARG A 154 20.94 12.10 -60.82
CA ARG A 154 21.89 12.26 -59.71
C ARG A 154 21.48 13.36 -58.72
N PRO A 155 20.46 13.11 -57.88
CA PRO A 155 19.99 14.07 -56.87
C PRO A 155 20.96 14.28 -55.70
N ARG A 156 20.78 15.38 -54.96
CA ARG A 156 21.56 15.63 -53.74
C ARG A 156 21.44 14.42 -52.81
N GLY A 157 22.58 13.85 -52.42
CA GLY A 157 22.68 12.59 -51.66
C GLY A 157 23.08 11.36 -52.50
N PHE A 158 23.08 11.45 -53.84
CA PHE A 158 23.51 10.38 -54.75
C PHE A 158 24.98 9.99 -54.51
N ASP A 159 25.90 10.96 -54.46
CA ASP A 159 27.33 10.70 -54.26
C ASP A 159 27.61 10.07 -52.89
N THR A 160 26.85 10.47 -51.85
CA THR A 160 26.91 9.82 -50.53
C THR A 160 26.50 8.37 -50.61
N ALA A 161 25.43 8.06 -51.34
CA ALA A 161 24.97 6.68 -51.54
C ALA A 161 26.00 5.86 -52.32
N LEU A 162 26.63 6.45 -53.34
CA LEU A 162 27.67 5.82 -54.15
C LEU A 162 28.90 5.47 -53.30
N THR A 163 29.37 6.41 -52.46
CA THR A 163 30.46 6.18 -51.52
C THR A 163 30.13 5.06 -50.55
N TRP A 164 28.93 5.05 -49.97
CA TRP A 164 28.53 4.02 -49.03
C TRP A 164 28.38 2.63 -49.65
N LEU A 165 27.92 2.55 -50.90
CA LEU A 165 27.94 1.29 -51.66
C LEU A 165 29.37 0.79 -51.86
N LYS A 166 30.31 1.67 -52.20
CA LYS A 166 31.74 1.30 -52.32
C LYS A 166 32.33 0.85 -50.97
N ASP A 167 31.87 1.43 -49.87
CA ASP A 167 32.26 1.06 -48.49
C ASP A 167 31.55 -0.19 -47.94
N GLY A 168 30.68 -0.82 -48.74
CA GLY A 168 30.04 -2.09 -48.40
C GLY A 168 28.67 -1.97 -47.72
N VAL A 169 28.06 -0.79 -47.72
CA VAL A 169 26.72 -0.53 -47.15
C VAL A 169 25.67 -0.60 -48.26
N SER A 170 24.68 -1.48 -48.13
CA SER A 170 23.59 -1.60 -49.11
C SER A 170 22.62 -0.42 -49.05
N ILE A 171 21.97 -0.10 -50.16
CA ILE A 171 21.04 1.04 -50.27
C ILE A 171 19.64 0.56 -50.65
N VAL A 172 18.60 1.07 -49.97
CA VAL A 172 17.18 0.79 -50.27
C VAL A 172 16.57 1.99 -50.99
N VAL A 173 15.88 1.72 -52.11
CA VAL A 173 15.22 2.74 -52.92
C VAL A 173 13.81 2.29 -53.33
N PHE A 174 12.84 3.20 -53.25
CA PHE A 174 11.55 3.09 -53.93
C PHE A 174 11.60 3.89 -55.25
N PRO A 175 11.88 3.27 -56.40
CA PRO A 175 12.14 3.98 -57.66
C PRO A 175 10.88 4.64 -58.25
N GLU A 176 9.69 4.33 -57.73
CA GLU A 176 8.43 5.00 -58.07
C GLU A 176 8.36 6.45 -57.52
N GLY A 177 9.22 6.80 -56.55
CA GLY A 177 9.33 8.13 -55.95
C GLY A 177 8.14 8.58 -55.08
N SER A 178 7.01 7.87 -55.11
CA SER A 178 5.87 8.07 -54.21
C SER A 178 4.93 6.86 -54.23
N ARG A 179 4.22 6.63 -53.12
CA ARG A 179 3.21 5.57 -52.98
C ARG A 179 2.22 5.55 -54.15
N SER A 180 1.96 4.36 -54.66
CA SER A 180 0.92 4.05 -55.63
C SER A 180 -0.47 4.25 -54.99
N PRO A 181 -1.38 5.03 -55.62
CA PRO A 181 -2.72 5.25 -55.09
C PRO A 181 -3.65 4.04 -55.28
N ASP A 182 -3.39 3.22 -56.30
CA ASP A 182 -4.22 2.09 -56.73
C ASP A 182 -3.55 0.72 -56.57
N GLY A 183 -2.30 0.69 -56.08
CA GLY A 183 -1.53 -0.54 -55.89
C GLY A 183 -0.88 -1.08 -57.16
N ARG A 184 -0.97 -0.36 -58.29
CA ARG A 184 -0.27 -0.70 -59.53
C ARG A 184 1.20 -0.28 -59.45
N LEU A 185 2.08 -1.05 -60.08
CA LEU A 185 3.50 -0.74 -60.18
C LEU A 185 3.71 0.44 -61.13
N ARG A 186 4.17 1.58 -60.62
CA ARG A 186 4.38 2.79 -61.43
C ARG A 186 5.67 2.73 -62.23
N ARG A 187 5.87 3.73 -63.09
CA ARG A 187 7.14 3.97 -63.78
C ARG A 187 8.26 4.23 -62.78
N PHE A 188 9.41 3.62 -63.03
CA PHE A 188 10.63 3.83 -62.24
C PHE A 188 11.43 5.04 -62.75
N LYS A 189 11.99 5.82 -61.82
CA LYS A 189 13.08 6.79 -62.07
C LYS A 189 14.41 6.06 -62.32
N ASN A 190 15.37 6.65 -63.04
CA ASN A 190 16.63 5.94 -63.37
C ASN A 190 17.64 5.93 -62.22
N GLY A 191 17.60 6.90 -61.30
CA GLY A 191 18.67 7.10 -60.30
C GLY A 191 19.11 5.86 -59.51
N ALA A 192 18.21 4.95 -59.13
CA ALA A 192 18.59 3.71 -58.43
C ALA A 192 19.46 2.76 -59.28
N PHE A 193 19.26 2.77 -60.59
CA PHE A 193 19.93 1.90 -61.55
C PHE A 193 21.24 2.50 -62.02
N VAL A 194 21.27 3.82 -62.24
CA VAL A 194 22.53 4.57 -62.44
C VAL A 194 23.44 4.36 -61.23
N LEU A 195 22.91 4.48 -60.02
CA LEU A 195 23.65 4.23 -58.78
C LEU A 195 24.24 2.80 -58.71
N ALA A 196 23.47 1.79 -59.12
CA ALA A 196 23.93 0.40 -59.11
C ALA A 196 25.04 0.13 -60.15
N VAL A 197 24.94 0.74 -61.34
CA VAL A 197 25.94 0.67 -62.40
C VAL A 197 27.21 1.41 -62.00
N ASP A 198 27.10 2.65 -61.50
CA ASP A 198 28.24 3.46 -61.04
C ASP A 198 29.02 2.79 -59.89
N ALA A 199 28.31 2.06 -59.01
CA ALA A 199 28.90 1.32 -57.91
C ALA A 199 29.36 -0.10 -58.28
N GLN A 200 29.02 -0.59 -59.48
CA GLN A 200 29.24 -1.98 -59.92
C GLN A 200 28.70 -3.02 -58.92
N VAL A 201 27.51 -2.75 -58.36
CA VAL A 201 26.82 -3.66 -57.43
C VAL A 201 25.50 -4.15 -58.03
N PRO A 202 25.06 -5.39 -57.72
CA PRO A 202 23.81 -5.92 -58.23
C PRO A 202 22.56 -5.20 -57.68
N VAL A 203 21.48 -5.23 -58.46
CA VAL A 203 20.16 -4.77 -58.03
C VAL A 203 19.35 -5.97 -57.50
N VAL A 204 18.78 -5.85 -56.31
CA VAL A 204 17.91 -6.88 -55.70
C VAL A 204 16.47 -6.36 -55.69
N PRO A 205 15.58 -6.88 -56.55
CA PRO A 205 14.17 -6.47 -56.54
C PRO A 205 13.40 -7.12 -55.38
N VAL A 206 12.58 -6.33 -54.69
CA VAL A 206 11.70 -6.78 -53.60
C VAL A 206 10.27 -6.36 -53.90
N ILE A 207 9.38 -7.33 -53.89
CA ILE A 207 7.96 -7.13 -54.18
C ILE A 207 7.16 -7.17 -52.88
N LEU A 208 6.35 -6.14 -52.70
CA LEU A 208 5.40 -5.96 -51.63
C LEU A 208 3.98 -5.96 -52.21
N ASP A 209 3.11 -6.81 -51.70
CA ASP A 209 1.70 -6.84 -52.10
C ASP A 209 0.79 -6.95 -50.87
N GLY A 210 -0.39 -6.31 -50.98
CA GLY A 210 -1.41 -6.28 -49.93
C GLY A 210 -1.28 -5.12 -48.93
N THR A 211 -0.11 -4.48 -48.81
CA THR A 211 0.09 -3.35 -47.88
C THR A 211 -0.74 -2.13 -48.23
N GLY A 212 -0.92 -1.83 -49.52
CA GLY A 212 -1.80 -0.75 -49.98
C GLY A 212 -3.28 -1.01 -49.70
N ALA A 213 -3.68 -2.28 -49.59
CA ALA A 213 -5.02 -2.67 -49.15
C ALA A 213 -5.17 -2.51 -47.64
N CYS A 214 -4.10 -2.69 -46.85
CA CYS A 214 -4.09 -2.43 -45.40
C CYS A 214 -4.27 -0.95 -45.06
N VAL A 215 -3.44 -0.08 -45.65
CA VAL A 215 -3.48 1.38 -45.44
C VAL A 215 -3.28 2.07 -46.78
N ARG A 216 -4.39 2.57 -47.34
CA ARG A 216 -4.42 3.27 -48.63
C ARG A 216 -3.80 4.66 -48.53
N LYS A 217 -3.16 5.11 -49.61
CA LYS A 217 -2.65 6.49 -49.69
C LYS A 217 -3.81 7.49 -49.58
N GLY A 218 -3.70 8.44 -48.66
CA GLY A 218 -4.72 9.48 -48.45
C GLY A 218 -5.94 9.03 -47.62
N SER A 219 -5.94 7.80 -47.07
CA SER A 219 -7.01 7.29 -46.22
C SER A 219 -6.46 6.89 -44.84
N PRO A 220 -7.15 7.24 -43.73
CA PRO A 220 -6.83 6.76 -42.39
C PRO A 220 -7.47 5.39 -42.08
N ALA A 221 -8.19 4.78 -43.03
CA ALA A 221 -8.85 3.50 -42.80
C ALA A 221 -7.82 2.34 -42.80
N VAL A 222 -7.86 1.52 -41.75
CA VAL A 222 -7.04 0.31 -41.63
C VAL A 222 -7.88 -0.93 -41.96
N HIS A 223 -7.39 -1.76 -42.87
CA HIS A 223 -7.99 -3.04 -43.24
C HIS A 223 -7.03 -4.22 -43.00
N HIS A 224 -7.55 -5.46 -43.06
CA HIS A 224 -6.82 -6.68 -42.67
C HIS A 224 -6.59 -7.72 -43.80
N PRO A 225 -6.07 -7.34 -44.98
CA PRO A 225 -5.66 -8.31 -45.98
C PRO A 225 -4.31 -8.97 -45.62
N ASP A 226 -4.04 -10.14 -46.21
CA ASP A 226 -2.72 -10.75 -46.16
C ASP A 226 -1.69 -9.86 -46.89
N VAL A 227 -0.49 -9.80 -46.32
CA VAL A 227 0.65 -9.06 -46.87
C VAL A 227 1.78 -10.00 -47.26
N VAL A 228 2.35 -9.79 -48.44
CA VAL A 228 3.43 -10.62 -48.98
C VAL A 228 4.66 -9.77 -49.23
N MET A 229 5.81 -10.27 -48.79
CA MET A 229 7.12 -9.75 -49.19
C MET A 229 7.90 -10.85 -49.89
N LYS A 230 8.26 -10.63 -51.16
CA LYS A 230 9.04 -11.56 -51.98
C LYS A 230 10.34 -10.91 -52.42
N VAL A 231 11.46 -11.54 -52.10
CA VAL A 231 12.79 -11.14 -52.59
C VAL A 231 13.08 -11.92 -53.87
N LEU A 232 13.42 -11.22 -54.95
CA LEU A 232 13.81 -11.81 -56.22
C LEU A 232 15.34 -12.02 -56.30
N GLU A 233 15.76 -12.82 -57.28
CA GLU A 233 17.18 -13.06 -57.53
C GLU A 233 17.91 -11.75 -57.91
N PRO A 234 19.15 -11.54 -57.42
CA PRO A 234 19.95 -10.36 -57.77
C PRO A 234 20.24 -10.28 -59.27
N ILE A 235 20.11 -9.10 -59.85
CA ILE A 235 20.47 -8.83 -61.25
C ILE A 235 21.86 -8.18 -61.27
N PRO A 236 22.88 -8.82 -61.88
CA PRO A 236 24.25 -8.31 -61.88
C PRO A 236 24.38 -7.07 -62.78
N THR A 237 25.31 -6.19 -62.42
CA THR A 237 25.70 -4.99 -63.18
C THR A 237 27.06 -5.12 -63.84
N SER A 238 27.72 -6.28 -63.71
CA SER A 238 29.02 -6.56 -64.31
C SER A 238 28.98 -6.36 -65.83
N GLY A 239 29.83 -5.49 -66.34
CA GLY A 239 29.92 -5.17 -67.77
C GLY A 239 28.96 -4.07 -68.25
N LEU A 240 28.15 -3.50 -67.37
CA LEU A 240 27.34 -2.30 -67.64
C LEU A 240 28.20 -1.06 -67.29
N ALA A 241 28.25 -0.06 -68.18
CA ALA A 241 29.14 1.09 -68.01
C ALA A 241 28.49 2.46 -68.26
N ASP A 242 27.36 2.53 -68.99
CA ASP A 242 26.77 3.80 -69.39
C ASP A 242 25.30 3.99 -68.98
N ALA A 243 24.75 5.18 -69.30
CA ALA A 243 23.38 5.53 -68.97
C ALA A 243 22.33 4.71 -69.74
N ARG A 244 22.70 4.18 -70.92
CA ARG A 244 21.84 3.29 -71.71
C ARG A 244 21.72 1.94 -71.01
N ASP A 245 22.83 1.39 -70.54
CA ASP A 245 22.85 0.15 -69.75
C ASP A 245 22.00 0.28 -68.47
N ALA A 246 22.09 1.40 -67.77
CA ALA A 246 21.25 1.68 -66.60
C ALA A 246 19.75 1.76 -66.96
N ALA A 247 19.41 2.32 -68.12
CA ALA A 247 18.03 2.38 -68.60
C ALA A 247 17.48 1.00 -69.00
N GLU A 248 18.29 0.17 -69.64
CA GLU A 248 17.95 -1.23 -69.98
C GLU A 248 17.80 -2.08 -68.71
N LEU A 249 18.69 -1.93 -67.73
CA LEU A 249 18.60 -2.57 -66.42
C LEU A 249 17.30 -2.19 -65.70
N LYS A 250 16.93 -0.90 -65.70
CA LYS A 250 15.66 -0.42 -65.16
C LYS A 250 14.47 -1.10 -65.82
N GLN A 251 14.43 -1.16 -67.15
CA GLN A 251 13.34 -1.80 -67.88
C GLN A 251 13.25 -3.30 -67.54
N LYS A 252 14.39 -4.00 -67.47
CA LYS A 252 14.46 -5.41 -67.08
C LYS A 252 13.93 -5.65 -65.66
N VAL A 253 14.36 -4.84 -64.68
CA VAL A 253 13.89 -4.93 -63.29
C VAL A 253 12.40 -4.60 -63.19
N HIS A 254 11.94 -3.55 -63.88
CA HIS A 254 10.52 -3.16 -63.90
C HIS A 254 9.62 -4.26 -64.48
N ALA A 255 9.97 -4.79 -65.65
CA ALA A 255 9.24 -5.88 -66.29
C ALA A 255 9.17 -7.11 -65.40
N ARG A 256 10.31 -7.49 -64.78
CA ARG A 256 10.36 -8.64 -63.88
C ARG A 256 9.52 -8.44 -62.62
N MET A 257 9.57 -7.27 -62.00
CA MET A 257 8.74 -6.96 -60.83
C MET A 257 7.25 -6.92 -61.19
N LYS A 258 6.88 -6.43 -62.38
CA LYS A 258 5.50 -6.40 -62.86
C LYS A 258 4.94 -7.82 -63.05
N GLU A 259 5.69 -8.67 -63.74
CA GLU A 259 5.34 -10.08 -63.99
C GLU A 259 5.14 -10.85 -62.67
N GLU A 260 6.11 -10.74 -61.75
CA GLU A 260 6.08 -11.43 -60.47
C GLU A 260 4.98 -10.91 -59.52
N LEU A 261 4.68 -9.61 -59.57
CA LEU A 261 3.56 -9.02 -58.83
C LEU A 261 2.20 -9.53 -59.36
N ALA A 262 2.06 -9.69 -60.68
CA ALA A 262 0.87 -10.28 -61.28
C ALA A 262 0.71 -11.75 -60.86
N ALA A 263 1.78 -12.55 -60.96
CA ALA A 263 1.78 -13.95 -60.55
C ALA A 263 1.44 -14.14 -59.05
N LEU A 264 1.91 -13.23 -58.17
CA LEU A 264 1.55 -13.24 -56.76
C LEU A 264 0.05 -13.00 -56.51
N ARG A 265 -0.60 -12.22 -57.37
CA ARG A 265 -2.03 -11.89 -57.25
C ARG A 265 -2.94 -12.98 -57.82
N GLU A 266 -2.50 -13.68 -58.85
CA GLU A 266 -3.23 -14.83 -59.44
C GLU A 266 -3.21 -16.07 -58.55
N ALA A 267 -2.15 -16.28 -57.77
CA ALA A 267 -2.07 -17.37 -56.81
C ALA A 267 -3.11 -17.21 -55.69
N LYS A 268 -4.25 -17.93 -55.77
CA LYS A 268 -5.34 -17.91 -54.77
C LYS A 268 -4.78 -17.98 -53.34
N ARG A 269 -5.07 -16.95 -52.54
CA ARG A 269 -4.72 -16.88 -51.12
C ARG A 269 -5.56 -17.91 -50.36
N LYS A 270 -4.94 -18.89 -49.71
CA LYS A 270 -5.66 -19.78 -48.78
C LYS A 270 -6.04 -18.97 -47.53
N PRO A 271 -7.31 -18.97 -47.08
CA PRO A 271 -7.66 -18.34 -45.81
C PRO A 271 -6.95 -19.10 -44.70
N ALA A 272 -6.27 -18.39 -43.83
CA ALA A 272 -5.54 -19.00 -42.74
C ALA A 272 -5.91 -18.31 -41.43
N TYR A 273 -6.41 -19.12 -40.50
CA TYR A 273 -7.00 -18.65 -39.24
C TYR A 273 -5.97 -17.91 -38.37
N PRO A 274 -6.39 -16.85 -37.64
CA PRO A 274 -5.51 -16.14 -36.72
C PRO A 274 -5.04 -17.07 -35.59
N ARG A 275 -3.73 -17.04 -35.30
CA ARG A 275 -3.15 -17.81 -34.19
C ARG A 275 -3.63 -17.24 -32.85
N ILE A 276 -4.31 -18.06 -32.04
CA ILE A 276 -4.87 -17.74 -30.70
C ILE A 276 -3.88 -16.96 -29.80
N HIS A 277 -2.59 -17.27 -29.89
CA HIS A 277 -1.52 -16.62 -29.13
C HIS A 277 -1.44 -15.10 -29.30
N GLY A 278 -1.74 -14.56 -30.49
CA GLY A 278 -1.69 -13.10 -30.73
C GLY A 278 -2.83 -12.33 -30.06
N TRP A 279 -3.96 -12.98 -29.81
CA TRP A 279 -5.09 -12.39 -29.09
C TRP A 279 -4.84 -12.34 -27.59
N LEU A 280 -4.29 -13.41 -27.02
CA LEU A 280 -3.95 -13.47 -25.58
C LEU A 280 -2.93 -12.40 -25.19
N THR A 281 -1.89 -12.18 -25.99
CA THR A 281 -0.90 -11.11 -25.72
C THR A 281 -1.51 -9.71 -25.75
N ARG A 282 -2.51 -9.46 -26.61
CA ARG A 282 -3.19 -8.15 -26.69
C ARG A 282 -4.08 -7.90 -25.49
N LEU A 283 -4.83 -8.91 -25.06
CA LEU A 283 -5.63 -8.83 -23.85
C LEU A 283 -4.74 -8.58 -22.63
N ALA A 284 -3.59 -9.25 -22.54
CA ALA A 284 -2.63 -9.02 -21.47
C ALA A 284 -2.07 -7.58 -21.47
N MET A 285 -1.65 -7.04 -22.62
CA MET A 285 -1.13 -5.65 -22.68
C MET A 285 -2.21 -4.60 -22.38
N ALA A 286 -3.43 -4.81 -22.88
CA ALA A 286 -4.55 -3.92 -22.57
C ALA A 286 -4.89 -3.95 -21.08
N ALA A 287 -4.88 -5.14 -20.46
CA ALA A 287 -5.08 -5.30 -19.03
C ALA A 287 -3.99 -4.56 -18.23
N VAL A 288 -2.71 -4.67 -18.63
CA VAL A 288 -1.60 -3.94 -17.97
C VAL A 288 -1.77 -2.43 -18.13
N ALA A 289 -2.11 -1.93 -19.32
CA ALA A 289 -2.32 -0.50 -19.54
C ALA A 289 -3.51 0.05 -18.72
N MET A 290 -4.61 -0.70 -18.65
CA MET A 290 -5.77 -0.34 -17.82
C MET A 290 -5.40 -0.35 -16.34
N LEU A 291 -4.63 -1.33 -15.87
CA LEU A 291 -4.13 -1.39 -14.50
C LEU A 291 -3.25 -0.19 -14.17
N LEU A 292 -2.32 0.19 -15.05
CA LEU A 292 -1.48 1.38 -14.86
C LEU A 292 -2.29 2.67 -14.82
N MET A 293 -3.27 2.83 -15.72
CA MET A 293 -4.18 3.99 -15.70
C MET A 293 -5.01 4.02 -14.42
N LEU A 294 -5.45 2.87 -13.92
CA LEU A 294 -6.16 2.76 -12.65
C LEU A 294 -5.26 3.18 -11.48
N VAL A 295 -4.03 2.66 -11.39
CA VAL A 295 -3.07 3.02 -10.33
C VAL A 295 -2.77 4.52 -10.32
N VAL A 296 -2.53 5.12 -11.49
CA VAL A 296 -2.29 6.57 -11.61
C VAL A 296 -3.56 7.35 -11.25
N GLY A 297 -4.72 6.91 -11.73
CA GLY A 297 -6.01 7.51 -11.44
C GLY A 297 -6.33 7.53 -9.94
N VAL A 298 -6.12 6.40 -9.26
CA VAL A 298 -6.24 6.28 -7.79
C VAL A 298 -5.26 7.20 -7.08
N SER A 299 -3.99 7.23 -7.48
CA SER A 299 -2.99 8.11 -6.85
C SER A 299 -3.35 9.59 -6.96
N VAL A 300 -3.80 10.02 -8.15
CA VAL A 300 -4.28 11.39 -8.39
C VAL A 300 -5.54 11.66 -7.58
N TYR A 301 -6.44 10.67 -7.49
CA TYR A 301 -7.65 10.78 -6.70
C TYR A 301 -7.35 10.99 -5.20
N VAL A 302 -6.49 10.15 -4.64
CA VAL A 302 -6.09 10.24 -3.24
C VAL A 302 -5.45 11.59 -2.94
N LYS A 303 -4.46 11.99 -3.75
CA LYS A 303 -3.72 13.24 -3.55
C LYS A 303 -4.62 14.48 -3.53
N ASN A 304 -5.64 14.52 -4.39
CA ASN A 304 -6.46 15.72 -4.59
C ASN A 304 -7.76 15.75 -3.77
N TRP A 305 -8.25 14.59 -3.31
CA TRP A 305 -9.58 14.51 -2.66
C TRP A 305 -9.64 13.69 -1.37
N CYS A 306 -8.56 13.00 -0.99
CA CYS A 306 -8.56 12.15 0.21
C CYS A 306 -7.57 12.60 1.30
N ILE A 307 -6.67 13.53 0.97
CA ILE A 307 -5.71 14.07 1.92
C ILE A 307 -6.32 15.27 2.64
N ALA A 308 -6.29 15.21 3.97
CA ALA A 308 -6.75 16.29 4.82
C ALA A 308 -5.74 17.45 4.81
N GLU A 309 -6.22 18.65 4.53
CA GLU A 309 -5.42 19.87 4.62
C GLU A 309 -5.53 20.51 6.01
N PRO A 310 -4.46 21.16 6.50
CA PRO A 310 -4.50 21.90 7.75
C PRO A 310 -5.52 23.05 7.66
N PRO A 311 -6.28 23.34 8.73
CA PRO A 311 -7.18 24.47 8.74
C PRO A 311 -6.40 25.79 8.70
N ALA A 312 -7.06 26.86 8.25
CA ALA A 312 -6.52 28.20 8.44
C ALA A 312 -6.48 28.53 9.95
N TYR A 313 -5.41 29.21 10.39
CA TYR A 313 -5.26 29.67 11.77
C TYR A 313 -4.74 31.11 11.78
N ASP A 314 -5.58 32.01 12.28
CA ASP A 314 -5.37 33.44 12.42
C ASP A 314 -4.95 33.86 13.84
N GLY A 315 -4.95 32.92 14.79
CA GLY A 315 -4.51 33.15 16.16
C GLY A 315 -2.99 33.32 16.29
N SER A 316 -2.57 33.74 17.48
CA SER A 316 -1.16 33.93 17.81
C SER A 316 -0.37 32.61 17.76
N ARG A 317 0.86 32.68 17.25
CA ARG A 317 1.88 31.61 17.32
C ARG A 317 3.06 32.00 18.21
N GLU A 318 2.85 32.93 19.16
CA GLU A 318 3.94 33.45 20.01
C GLU A 318 4.66 32.36 20.81
N LEU A 319 3.95 31.32 21.26
CA LEU A 319 4.56 30.18 21.96
C LEU A 319 5.66 29.48 21.14
N ALA A 320 5.60 29.53 19.80
CA ALA A 320 6.65 28.97 18.94
C ALA A 320 7.99 29.71 19.00
N ASN A 321 7.98 30.97 19.47
CA ASN A 321 9.19 31.76 19.70
C ASN A 321 9.82 31.47 21.07
N GLU A 322 9.09 30.79 21.96
CA GLU A 322 9.61 30.42 23.26
C GLU A 322 10.56 29.23 23.18
N LYS A 323 11.53 29.21 24.10
CA LYS A 323 12.46 28.09 24.25
C LYS A 323 12.00 27.22 25.41
N ILE A 324 12.20 25.91 25.27
CA ILE A 324 12.04 24.98 26.39
C ILE A 324 13.08 25.34 27.45
N ILE A 325 12.60 25.56 28.67
CA ILE A 325 13.44 25.80 29.84
C ILE A 325 13.53 24.50 30.62
N GLU A 326 14.74 23.97 30.72
CA GLU A 326 15.03 22.80 31.54
C GLU A 326 15.31 23.23 32.99
N ARG A 327 14.67 22.52 33.92
CA ARG A 327 14.85 22.66 35.37
C ARG A 327 14.89 21.27 35.99
N THR A 328 15.24 21.22 37.26
CA THR A 328 15.06 20.04 38.08
C THR A 328 13.95 20.28 39.10
N ASP A 329 13.10 19.28 39.26
CA ASP A 329 12.18 19.14 40.37
C ASP A 329 12.70 18.06 41.34
N GLY A 330 13.52 18.48 42.31
CA GLY A 330 14.25 17.53 43.14
C GLY A 330 15.23 16.74 42.29
N GLU A 331 15.00 15.43 42.16
CA GLU A 331 15.78 14.53 41.30
C GLU A 331 15.19 14.35 39.89
N ASN A 332 13.98 14.85 39.65
CA ASN A 332 13.24 14.62 38.41
C ASN A 332 13.49 15.74 37.39
N PRO A 333 13.73 15.42 36.11
CA PRO A 333 13.75 16.41 35.03
C PRO A 333 12.40 17.12 34.90
N LEU A 334 12.43 18.44 34.71
CA LEU A 334 11.26 19.29 34.47
C LEU A 334 11.55 20.19 33.26
N GLN A 335 10.69 20.12 32.25
CA GLN A 335 10.73 20.98 31.07
C GLN A 335 9.53 21.93 31.11
N LEU A 336 9.77 23.21 30.82
CA LEU A 336 8.75 24.26 30.76
C LEU A 336 8.72 24.89 29.36
N LEU A 337 7.52 25.13 28.82
CA LEU A 337 7.29 25.90 27.59
C LEU A 337 6.09 26.82 27.83
N GLY A 338 6.36 28.11 28.05
CA GLY A 338 5.37 29.04 28.58
C GLY A 338 4.84 28.57 29.93
N SER A 339 3.52 28.43 30.01
CA SER A 339 2.83 27.87 31.18
C SER A 339 2.61 26.34 31.10
N ASN A 340 3.05 25.72 30.01
CA ASN A 340 2.99 24.26 29.82
C ASN A 340 4.25 23.60 30.38
N TRP A 341 4.14 22.34 30.76
CA TRP A 341 5.26 21.63 31.39
C TRP A 341 5.21 20.13 31.18
N ARG A 342 6.39 19.50 31.17
CA ARG A 342 6.56 18.04 31.25
C ARG A 342 7.51 17.71 32.39
N ARG A 343 7.25 16.64 33.13
CA ARG A 343 8.19 16.07 34.10
C ARG A 343 8.11 14.55 34.12
N ASP A 344 9.19 13.91 34.50
CA ASP A 344 9.23 12.46 34.65
C ASP A 344 9.17 12.12 36.14
N ARG A 345 8.26 11.22 36.54
CA ARG A 345 8.08 10.87 37.96
C ARG A 345 7.78 9.39 38.10
N ASP A 346 8.60 8.70 38.89
CA ASP A 346 8.39 7.30 39.30
C ASP A 346 8.09 6.32 38.13
N GLY A 347 8.66 6.60 36.95
CA GLY A 347 8.48 5.79 35.74
C GLY A 347 7.26 6.16 34.89
N LEU A 348 6.70 7.35 35.07
CA LEU A 348 5.65 7.94 34.23
C LEU A 348 6.09 9.32 33.71
N HIS A 349 5.60 9.69 32.53
CA HIS A 349 5.66 11.07 32.06
C HIS A 349 4.40 11.82 32.50
N GLU A 350 4.56 12.97 33.12
CA GLU A 350 3.46 13.87 33.43
C GLU A 350 3.55 15.12 32.55
N LEU A 351 2.42 15.50 31.97
CA LEU A 351 2.32 16.64 31.05
C LEU A 351 1.21 17.57 31.52
N GLY A 352 1.48 18.87 31.61
CA GLY A 352 0.50 19.91 31.90
C GLY A 352 0.32 20.83 30.69
N LEU A 353 -0.91 20.87 30.15
CA LEU A 353 -1.27 21.61 28.95
C LEU A 353 -2.32 22.68 29.25
N THR A 354 -2.06 23.91 28.83
CA THR A 354 -2.90 25.09 29.07
C THR A 354 -2.83 26.05 27.89
N GLY A 355 -3.79 26.97 27.81
CA GLY A 355 -3.91 27.95 26.74
C GLY A 355 -4.85 27.48 25.64
N ASN A 356 -4.82 28.15 24.50
CA ASN A 356 -5.76 27.90 23.41
C ASN A 356 -5.48 26.55 22.72
N ARG A 357 -6.40 26.11 21.84
CA ARG A 357 -6.33 24.81 21.14
C ARG A 357 -4.97 24.60 20.46
N TRP A 358 -4.49 25.58 19.71
CA TRP A 358 -3.22 25.48 19.00
C TRP A 358 -2.03 25.43 19.96
N GLU A 359 -2.02 26.26 21.01
CA GLU A 359 -0.94 26.30 22.01
C GLU A 359 -0.79 24.97 22.75
N ARG A 360 -1.90 24.34 23.14
CA ARG A 360 -1.86 23.02 23.80
C ARG A 360 -1.33 21.94 22.89
N GLY A 361 -1.78 21.92 21.63
CA GLY A 361 -1.25 21.00 20.62
C GLY A 361 0.24 21.20 20.39
N TYR A 362 0.67 22.44 20.23
CA TYR A 362 2.08 22.79 20.02
C TYR A 362 2.95 22.40 21.21
N ALA A 363 2.49 22.70 22.43
CA ALA A 363 3.20 22.36 23.65
C ALA A 363 3.29 20.85 23.85
N ASN A 364 2.22 20.11 23.58
CA ASN A 364 2.22 18.64 23.64
C ASN A 364 3.32 18.09 22.73
N ALA A 365 3.29 18.42 21.43
CA ALA A 365 4.29 17.94 20.47
C ALA A 365 5.72 18.33 20.85
N ARG A 366 5.96 19.57 21.31
CA ARG A 366 7.31 20.05 21.62
C ARG A 366 7.89 19.48 22.90
N LEU A 367 7.08 19.33 23.95
CA LEU A 367 7.53 18.79 25.23
C LEU A 367 7.69 17.26 25.19
N THR A 368 6.95 16.57 24.32
CA THR A 368 7.03 15.11 24.18
C THR A 368 7.70 14.65 22.88
N ARG A 369 8.46 15.53 22.22
CA ARG A 369 9.00 15.30 20.87
C ARG A 369 9.67 13.93 20.70
N GLU A 370 10.62 13.63 21.58
CA GLU A 370 11.42 12.38 21.52
C GLU A 370 10.52 11.14 21.61
N LEU A 371 9.50 11.19 22.46
CA LEU A 371 8.54 10.10 22.64
C LEU A 371 7.66 9.91 21.40
N VAL A 372 7.19 11.01 20.79
CA VAL A 372 6.36 10.97 19.58
C VAL A 372 7.15 10.39 18.39
N GLU A 373 8.41 10.79 18.23
CA GLU A 373 9.27 10.31 17.16
C GLU A 373 9.52 8.81 17.27
N GLU A 374 9.76 8.30 18.49
CA GLU A 374 9.94 6.87 18.72
C GLU A 374 8.64 6.06 18.49
N GLN A 375 7.51 6.58 18.94
CA GLN A 375 6.19 5.95 18.72
C GLN A 375 5.80 5.91 17.24
N GLU A 376 5.97 7.01 16.50
CA GLU A 376 5.67 7.06 15.05
C GLU A 376 6.55 6.06 14.29
N LYS A 377 7.85 6.02 14.63
CA LYS A 377 8.78 5.06 14.05
C LYS A 377 8.33 3.62 14.29
N LEU A 378 8.00 3.27 15.54
CA LEU A 378 7.59 1.91 15.87
C LEU A 378 6.29 1.51 15.16
N LEU A 379 5.31 2.42 15.08
CA LEU A 379 4.05 2.19 14.39
C LEU A 379 4.26 1.89 12.90
N LEU A 380 5.09 2.69 12.22
CA LEU A 380 5.41 2.50 10.80
C LEU A 380 6.25 1.24 10.56
N ASP A 381 7.27 0.99 11.38
CA ASP A 381 8.11 -0.22 11.31
C ASP A 381 7.27 -1.49 11.50
N THR A 382 6.31 -1.45 12.43
CA THR A 382 5.41 -2.57 12.71
C THR A 382 4.44 -2.79 11.56
N THR A 383 3.84 -1.73 11.00
CA THR A 383 2.95 -1.83 9.83
C THR A 383 3.66 -2.44 8.63
N ARG A 384 4.93 -2.07 8.41
CA ARG A 384 5.76 -2.63 7.33
C ARG A 384 6.12 -4.11 7.53
N LYS A 385 6.15 -4.60 8.76
CA LYS A 385 6.37 -6.04 9.04
C LYS A 385 5.15 -6.90 8.71
N PHE A 386 3.95 -6.36 8.89
CA PHE A 386 2.70 -7.09 8.60
C PHE A 386 2.38 -7.13 7.10
N LEU A 387 2.85 -6.15 6.32
CA LEU A 387 2.55 -6.08 4.89
C LEU A 387 3.70 -6.69 4.06
N PRO A 388 3.41 -7.67 3.17
CA PRO A 388 4.42 -8.57 2.59
C PRO A 388 5.42 -7.90 1.64
N ASN A 389 5.14 -6.69 1.15
CA ASN A 389 6.00 -5.91 0.25
C ASN A 389 5.50 -4.45 0.10
N ASP A 390 6.31 -3.61 -0.56
CA ASP A 390 6.00 -2.20 -0.81
C ASP A 390 4.68 -1.95 -1.56
N LEU A 391 4.26 -2.88 -2.44
CA LEU A 391 3.00 -2.74 -3.16
C LEU A 391 1.80 -2.95 -2.23
N ALA A 392 1.87 -3.93 -1.33
CA ALA A 392 0.84 -4.16 -0.32
C ALA A 392 0.75 -2.96 0.65
N PHE A 393 1.90 -2.45 1.08
CA PHE A 393 1.99 -1.26 1.92
C PHE A 393 1.41 -0.02 1.20
N TRP A 394 1.80 0.23 -0.04
CA TRP A 394 1.25 1.32 -0.85
C TRP A 394 -0.28 1.19 -1.01
N THR A 395 -0.77 -0.02 -1.27
CA THR A 395 -2.22 -0.29 -1.43
C THR A 395 -2.98 -0.02 -0.14
N ALA A 396 -2.49 -0.50 1.00
CA ALA A 396 -3.08 -0.24 2.31
C ALA A 396 -3.16 1.27 2.58
N LYS A 397 -2.09 2.03 2.28
CA LYS A 397 -2.11 3.49 2.40
C LYS A 397 -3.18 4.16 1.55
N GLN A 398 -3.35 3.74 0.30
CA GLN A 398 -4.42 4.28 -0.55
C GLN A 398 -5.79 3.98 0.03
N LEU A 399 -6.02 2.75 0.52
CA LEU A 399 -7.30 2.35 1.12
C LEU A 399 -7.62 3.16 2.38
N VAL A 400 -6.66 3.35 3.29
CA VAL A 400 -6.85 4.19 4.49
C VAL A 400 -7.21 5.62 4.09
N ALA A 401 -6.46 6.22 3.16
CA ALA A 401 -6.73 7.59 2.74
C ALA A 401 -8.12 7.72 2.10
N ILE A 402 -8.50 6.79 1.21
CA ILE A 402 -9.83 6.79 0.58
C ILE A 402 -10.92 6.61 1.62
N ASN A 403 -10.77 5.68 2.54
CA ASN A 403 -11.75 5.41 3.58
C ASN A 403 -11.93 6.64 4.46
N ASN A 404 -10.83 7.25 4.89
CA ASN A 404 -10.82 8.36 5.85
C ASN A 404 -10.91 9.75 5.21
N ARG A 405 -11.24 9.83 3.91
CA ARG A 405 -11.33 11.11 3.17
C ARG A 405 -12.27 12.14 3.82
N ASN A 406 -13.31 11.68 4.50
CA ASN A 406 -14.30 12.53 5.19
C ASN A 406 -14.02 12.63 6.71
N LEU A 407 -12.93 12.06 7.22
CA LEU A 407 -12.58 12.15 8.65
C LEU A 407 -12.52 13.60 9.17
N PRO A 408 -12.02 14.60 8.41
CA PRO A 408 -12.04 15.99 8.85
C PRO A 408 -13.45 16.54 9.13
N ASP A 409 -14.51 15.98 8.55
CA ASP A 409 -15.88 16.47 8.74
C ASP A 409 -16.44 16.10 10.13
N TYR A 410 -15.83 15.13 10.80
CA TYR A 410 -16.26 14.61 12.11
C TYR A 410 -15.37 15.06 13.29
N VAL A 411 -14.35 15.85 12.98
CA VAL A 411 -13.50 16.52 13.96
C VAL A 411 -13.89 17.99 13.98
N THR A 412 -14.16 18.54 15.16
CA THR A 412 -14.56 19.94 15.31
C THR A 412 -13.42 20.88 14.90
N ASP A 413 -13.74 22.11 14.52
CA ASP A 413 -12.70 23.08 14.14
C ASP A 413 -11.74 23.38 15.29
N ALA A 414 -12.24 23.36 16.53
CA ALA A 414 -11.40 23.50 17.72
C ALA A 414 -10.38 22.34 17.85
N GLU A 415 -10.81 21.09 17.67
CA GLU A 415 -9.92 19.93 17.67
C GLU A 415 -8.94 19.95 16.49
N LYS A 416 -9.36 20.38 15.30
CA LYS A 416 -8.48 20.58 14.14
C LYS A 416 -7.36 21.58 14.43
N LEU A 417 -7.65 22.66 15.16
CA LEU A 417 -6.63 23.64 15.57
C LEU A 417 -5.61 23.07 16.56
N GLU A 418 -6.03 22.16 17.43
CA GLU A 418 -5.11 21.46 18.34
C GLU A 418 -4.24 20.44 17.60
N ILE A 419 -4.80 19.74 16.60
CA ILE A 419 -4.03 18.89 15.67
C ILE A 419 -3.07 19.73 14.82
N LEU A 420 -3.48 20.95 14.43
CA LEU A 420 -2.59 21.90 13.76
C LEU A 420 -1.43 22.31 14.68
N GLY A 421 -1.71 22.58 15.96
CA GLY A 421 -0.69 22.83 16.97
C GLY A 421 0.31 21.69 17.07
N LEU A 422 -0.19 20.45 17.18
CA LEU A 422 0.65 19.23 17.17
C LEU A 422 1.51 19.17 15.91
N THR A 423 0.92 19.46 14.74
CA THR A 423 1.63 19.48 13.45
C THR A 423 2.74 20.52 13.43
N ASP A 424 2.45 21.76 13.83
CA ASP A 424 3.42 22.87 13.86
C ASP A 424 4.56 22.61 14.88
N GLY A 425 4.29 21.82 15.92
CA GLY A 425 5.27 21.43 16.94
C GLY A 425 6.08 20.16 16.61
N SER A 426 5.69 19.38 15.61
CA SER A 426 6.29 18.07 15.31
C SER A 426 7.29 18.10 14.16
N GLU A 427 8.23 17.15 14.12
CA GLU A 427 9.06 16.90 12.94
C GLU A 427 8.30 16.09 11.88
N ASN A 428 8.54 16.38 10.60
CA ASN A 428 8.03 15.55 9.50
C ASN A 428 9.08 14.54 9.05
N ASN A 429 9.30 13.50 9.86
CA ASN A 429 10.31 12.47 9.59
C ASN A 429 9.94 11.52 8.44
N TYR A 430 8.67 11.48 8.06
CA TYR A 430 8.13 10.55 7.07
C TYR A 430 7.33 11.22 5.93
N PRO A 431 7.91 12.20 5.21
CA PRO A 431 7.19 13.00 4.21
C PRO A 431 6.63 12.18 3.04
N ASP A 432 7.25 11.04 2.74
CA ASP A 432 6.82 10.13 1.66
C ASP A 432 5.59 9.28 2.03
N GLU A 433 5.21 9.25 3.31
CA GLU A 433 4.08 8.46 3.77
C GLU A 433 2.75 9.14 3.49
N ALA A 434 2.60 10.37 3.97
CA ALA A 434 1.54 11.32 3.70
C ALA A 434 1.90 12.68 4.32
N PRO A 435 1.23 13.80 4.00
CA PRO A 435 1.44 15.06 4.70
C PRO A 435 1.22 14.94 6.21
N LEU A 436 2.07 15.63 6.99
CA LEU A 436 2.14 15.46 8.45
C LEU A 436 0.79 15.69 9.16
N TYR A 437 0.08 16.78 8.83
CA TYR A 437 -1.23 17.07 9.40
C TYR A 437 -2.22 15.92 9.19
N HIS A 438 -2.26 15.37 7.97
CA HIS A 438 -3.10 14.22 7.66
C HIS A 438 -2.71 12.98 8.46
N ARG A 439 -1.41 12.72 8.66
CA ARG A 439 -0.96 11.59 9.50
C ARG A 439 -1.41 11.75 10.95
N ILE A 440 -1.13 12.91 11.55
CA ILE A 440 -1.49 13.19 12.95
C ILE A 440 -3.00 13.10 13.15
N LEU A 441 -3.81 13.63 12.22
CA LEU A 441 -5.27 13.46 12.26
C LEU A 441 -5.68 11.98 12.27
N ASN A 442 -5.08 11.16 11.40
CA ASN A 442 -5.37 9.73 11.33
C ASN A 442 -4.86 8.96 12.55
N TYR A 443 -3.78 9.38 13.20
CA TYR A 443 -3.31 8.74 14.45
C TYR A 443 -4.34 8.83 15.58
N HIS A 444 -5.15 9.88 15.60
CA HIS A 444 -6.26 9.99 16.56
C HIS A 444 -7.42 9.04 16.27
N ALA A 445 -7.49 8.53 15.03
CA ALA A 445 -8.41 7.49 14.58
C ALA A 445 -7.72 6.12 14.49
N ALA A 446 -6.50 5.92 15.02
CA ALA A 446 -5.75 4.69 14.83
C ALA A 446 -6.46 3.46 15.42
N HIS A 447 -7.12 3.63 16.57
CA HIS A 447 -7.97 2.59 17.16
C HIS A 447 -9.08 2.20 16.16
N ASP A 448 -9.80 3.19 15.66
CA ASP A 448 -10.95 3.03 14.80
C ASP A 448 -10.56 2.44 13.42
N ILE A 449 -9.43 2.88 12.87
CA ILE A 449 -8.83 2.34 11.63
C ILE A 449 -8.42 0.88 11.84
N SER A 450 -7.90 0.54 13.03
CA SER A 450 -7.44 -0.82 13.28
C SER A 450 -8.59 -1.82 13.24
N HIS A 451 -9.81 -1.48 13.69
CA HIS A 451 -11.00 -2.34 13.54
C HIS A 451 -11.28 -2.71 12.08
N ILE A 452 -11.11 -1.78 11.15
CA ILE A 452 -11.30 -2.02 9.70
C ILE A 452 -10.32 -3.07 9.17
N PHE A 453 -9.09 -3.08 9.70
CA PHE A 453 -8.11 -4.09 9.34
C PHE A 453 -8.37 -5.39 10.10
N ILE A 454 -8.65 -5.31 11.40
CA ILE A 454 -8.87 -6.45 12.30
C ILE A 454 -10.04 -7.32 11.83
N ASP A 455 -11.07 -6.70 11.27
CA ASP A 455 -12.24 -7.39 10.71
C ASP A 455 -12.03 -7.84 9.24
N ASN A 456 -10.87 -7.55 8.65
CA ASN A 456 -10.57 -7.93 7.27
C ASN A 456 -9.91 -9.32 7.20
N PRO A 457 -10.59 -10.32 6.59
CA PRO A 457 -10.09 -11.69 6.53
C PRO A 457 -8.81 -11.86 5.68
N LEU A 458 -8.41 -10.84 4.92
CA LEU A 458 -7.18 -10.85 4.11
C LEU A 458 -5.94 -10.31 4.85
N VAL A 459 -6.13 -9.64 6.00
CA VAL A 459 -5.05 -8.91 6.70
C VAL A 459 -4.89 -9.35 8.16
N THR A 460 -5.92 -9.97 8.79
CA THR A 460 -5.89 -10.20 10.25
C THR A 460 -6.14 -11.65 10.67
N THR A 461 -5.38 -12.06 11.68
CA THR A 461 -5.64 -13.17 12.62
C THR A 461 -6.51 -12.64 13.79
N GLY A 462 -7.82 -12.83 13.74
CA GLY A 462 -8.87 -12.04 14.46
C GLY A 462 -8.91 -12.02 16.00
N ASP A 463 -7.82 -11.66 16.67
CA ASP A 463 -7.61 -11.97 18.10
C ASP A 463 -7.12 -10.76 18.95
N PHE A 464 -7.45 -9.51 18.59
CA PHE A 464 -6.73 -8.31 19.05
C PHE A 464 -7.31 -7.50 20.23
N VAL A 465 -8.41 -7.92 20.88
CA VAL A 465 -9.07 -7.08 21.90
C VAL A 465 -9.17 -7.75 23.28
N GLY A 466 -8.49 -7.18 24.29
CA GLY A 466 -8.33 -7.77 25.64
C GLY A 466 -8.78 -6.94 26.86
N CYS A 467 -9.22 -5.68 26.68
CA CYS A 467 -9.46 -4.78 27.82
C CYS A 467 -10.43 -5.30 28.90
N THR A 468 -10.11 -5.02 30.16
CA THR A 468 -10.91 -5.44 31.33
C THR A 468 -11.08 -4.28 32.30
N GLY A 469 -12.29 -4.07 32.83
CA GLY A 469 -12.58 -3.01 33.81
C GLY A 469 -13.75 -3.32 34.73
N PHE A 470 -13.79 -2.67 35.89
CA PHE A 470 -14.90 -2.73 36.83
C PHE A 470 -15.03 -1.43 37.64
N ALA A 471 -16.23 -1.21 38.19
CA ALA A 471 -16.51 -0.19 39.19
C ALA A 471 -17.14 -0.82 40.44
N ALA A 472 -16.76 -0.32 41.61
CA ALA A 472 -17.27 -0.75 42.91
C ALA A 472 -17.59 0.47 43.78
N TRP A 473 -18.74 0.49 44.45
CA TRP A 473 -19.19 1.55 45.37
C TRP A 473 -20.19 1.03 46.40
N ASP A 474 -20.61 1.90 47.33
CA ASP A 474 -21.53 1.58 48.42
C ASP A 474 -21.10 0.29 49.14
N ASP A 475 -21.98 -0.71 49.22
CA ASP A 475 -21.76 -1.98 49.93
C ASP A 475 -20.63 -2.85 49.33
N ALA A 476 -20.15 -2.53 48.13
CA ALA A 476 -19.02 -3.24 47.53
C ALA A 476 -17.65 -2.76 48.05
N THR A 477 -17.59 -1.61 48.73
CA THR A 477 -16.34 -0.98 49.20
C THR A 477 -16.41 -0.66 50.69
N PRO A 478 -15.27 -0.60 51.42
CA PRO A 478 -15.29 -0.47 52.88
C PRO A 478 -15.97 0.80 53.42
N ASN A 479 -15.92 1.89 52.64
CA ASN A 479 -16.38 3.22 53.05
C ASN A 479 -17.46 3.79 52.11
N GLY A 480 -17.98 3.00 51.16
CA GLY A 480 -18.89 3.46 50.12
C GLY A 480 -18.23 4.33 49.03
N ASP A 481 -16.89 4.42 49.01
CA ASP A 481 -16.14 5.11 47.97
C ASP A 481 -16.39 4.46 46.59
N LEU A 482 -16.47 5.29 45.55
CA LEU A 482 -16.65 4.86 44.16
C LEU A 482 -15.29 4.66 43.49
N PHE A 483 -14.87 3.40 43.41
CA PHE A 483 -13.67 2.98 42.70
C PHE A 483 -13.99 2.55 41.28
N VAL A 484 -13.10 2.92 40.35
CA VAL A 484 -13.07 2.43 38.97
C VAL A 484 -11.67 1.89 38.69
N ALA A 485 -11.56 0.71 38.10
CA ALA A 485 -10.29 0.04 37.88
C ALA A 485 -10.28 -0.67 36.52
N ARG A 486 -9.20 -0.53 35.74
CA ARG A 486 -9.14 -1.08 34.38
C ARG A 486 -7.73 -1.37 33.87
N ASN A 487 -7.59 -2.44 33.07
CA ASN A 487 -6.42 -2.77 32.24
C ASN A 487 -6.72 -2.42 30.77
N PHE A 488 -5.89 -1.58 30.15
CA PHE A 488 -5.95 -1.25 28.72
C PHE A 488 -4.96 -2.11 27.94
N ASP A 489 -5.46 -3.21 27.38
CA ASP A 489 -4.65 -4.14 26.61
C ASP A 489 -4.50 -3.68 25.17
N PHE A 490 -3.27 -3.37 24.78
CA PHE A 490 -2.92 -2.88 23.45
C PHE A 490 -1.49 -3.28 23.06
N GLU A 491 -1.40 -4.15 22.05
CA GLU A 491 -0.14 -4.75 21.57
C GLU A 491 0.45 -3.97 20.38
N ALA A 492 0.79 -2.71 20.58
CA ALA A 492 1.47 -1.89 19.54
C ALA A 492 2.99 -1.79 19.72
N GLY A 493 3.52 -2.31 20.84
CA GLY A 493 4.94 -2.39 21.13
C GLY A 493 5.31 -1.75 22.48
N GLU A 494 6.55 -1.98 22.92
CA GLU A 494 6.99 -1.68 24.30
C GLU A 494 6.93 -0.19 24.65
N VAL A 495 7.16 0.72 23.69
CA VAL A 495 7.14 2.17 23.91
C VAL A 495 5.75 2.69 24.32
N PHE A 496 4.67 2.03 23.88
CA PHE A 496 3.31 2.39 24.27
C PHE A 496 3.00 2.00 25.72
N ASP A 497 3.78 1.09 26.31
CA ASP A 497 3.78 0.86 27.76
C ASP A 497 4.81 1.76 28.45
N ALA A 498 6.07 1.76 28.02
CA ALA A 498 7.16 2.51 28.67
C ALA A 498 6.88 4.01 28.79
N ASP A 499 6.41 4.64 27.72
CA ASP A 499 6.36 6.10 27.57
C ASP A 499 4.95 6.67 27.72
N LYS A 500 4.09 5.96 28.46
CA LYS A 500 2.74 6.42 28.77
C LYS A 500 2.78 7.75 29.53
N CYS A 501 1.79 8.59 29.25
CA CYS A 501 1.70 9.94 29.78
C CYS A 501 0.44 10.11 30.65
N VAL A 502 0.61 10.74 31.81
CA VAL A 502 -0.48 11.33 32.61
C VAL A 502 -0.58 12.79 32.21
N ILE A 503 -1.64 13.15 31.49
CA ILE A 503 -1.77 14.45 30.83
C ILE A 503 -2.91 15.22 31.51
N TYR A 504 -2.54 16.32 32.16
CA TYR A 504 -3.44 17.32 32.72
C TYR A 504 -3.72 18.41 31.68
N VAL A 505 -4.99 18.74 31.50
CA VAL A 505 -5.45 19.74 30.54
C VAL A 505 -6.31 20.77 31.24
N TRP A 506 -5.96 22.04 31.07
CA TRP A 506 -6.75 23.20 31.49
C TRP A 506 -7.21 23.95 30.24
N PRO A 507 -8.39 23.61 29.69
CA PRO A 507 -8.90 24.28 28.50
C PRO A 507 -9.44 25.67 28.83
N ASP A 508 -9.37 26.60 27.87
CA ASP A 508 -10.00 27.93 28.00
C ASP A 508 -11.54 27.85 28.03
N ASP A 509 -12.10 26.78 27.46
CA ASP A 509 -13.52 26.48 27.40
C ASP A 509 -13.75 25.00 27.71
N GLY A 510 -14.58 24.70 28.71
CA GLY A 510 -14.79 23.36 29.25
C GLY A 510 -14.15 23.13 30.63
N TYR A 511 -14.22 21.89 31.09
CA TYR A 511 -13.70 21.47 32.40
C TYR A 511 -12.25 21.06 32.32
N ALA A 512 -11.49 21.35 33.36
CA ALA A 512 -10.15 20.80 33.53
C ALA A 512 -10.24 19.28 33.73
N TYR A 513 -9.35 18.53 33.07
CA TYR A 513 -9.34 17.06 33.14
C TYR A 513 -7.92 16.49 33.11
N VAL A 514 -7.80 15.27 33.64
CA VAL A 514 -6.58 14.47 33.55
C VAL A 514 -6.91 13.14 32.88
N HIS A 515 -5.99 12.64 32.07
CA HIS A 515 -6.14 11.36 31.40
C HIS A 515 -4.80 10.67 31.23
N VAL A 516 -4.86 9.36 31.03
CA VAL A 516 -3.71 8.52 30.70
C VAL A 516 -3.81 8.19 29.21
N ALA A 517 -2.79 8.58 28.46
CA ALA A 517 -2.68 8.38 27.01
C ALA A 517 -1.20 8.39 26.60
N TRP A 518 -0.93 8.56 25.30
CA TRP A 518 0.42 8.63 24.77
C TRP A 518 0.82 10.06 24.40
N ALA A 519 2.12 10.29 24.33
CA ALA A 519 2.72 11.52 23.83
C ALA A 519 2.12 11.94 22.47
N GLY A 520 1.87 13.23 22.27
CA GLY A 520 1.32 13.75 21.01
C GLY A 520 -0.15 13.42 20.75
N MET A 521 -0.85 12.77 21.68
CA MET A 521 -2.29 12.52 21.58
C MET A 521 -3.09 13.68 22.19
N ALA A 522 -4.01 14.26 21.41
CA ALA A 522 -4.97 15.26 21.86
C ALA A 522 -6.32 14.66 22.32
N GLY A 523 -6.60 13.42 21.93
CA GLY A 523 -7.76 12.64 22.41
C GLY A 523 -7.48 11.93 23.74
N ALA A 524 -8.52 11.37 24.35
CA ALA A 524 -8.43 10.66 25.63
C ALA A 524 -8.84 9.19 25.53
N VAL A 525 -8.33 8.35 26.43
CA VAL A 525 -8.62 6.90 26.49
C VAL A 525 -9.13 6.48 27.88
N THR A 526 -8.55 7.04 28.95
CA THR A 526 -8.97 6.78 30.33
C THR A 526 -8.65 8.02 31.16
N GLY A 527 -9.62 8.56 31.90
CA GLY A 527 -9.37 9.77 32.68
C GLY A 527 -10.53 10.19 33.57
N MET A 528 -10.34 11.32 34.24
CA MET A 528 -11.35 11.98 35.05
C MET A 528 -11.23 13.51 35.01
N ASN A 529 -12.33 14.22 35.26
CA ASN A 529 -12.37 15.67 35.27
C ASN A 529 -12.54 16.27 36.67
N GLU A 530 -12.45 17.60 36.77
CA GLU A 530 -12.53 18.35 38.02
C GLU A 530 -13.90 18.25 38.73
N HIS A 531 -14.94 17.75 38.04
CA HIS A 531 -16.26 17.50 38.61
C HIS A 531 -16.40 16.10 39.23
N GLY A 532 -15.37 15.26 39.14
CA GLY A 532 -15.44 13.88 39.61
C GLY A 532 -16.27 12.99 38.68
N LEU A 533 -16.27 13.27 37.38
CA LEU A 533 -16.69 12.34 36.34
C LEU A 533 -15.44 11.60 35.82
N SER A 534 -15.52 10.29 35.69
CA SER A 534 -14.47 9.48 35.04
C SER A 534 -15.06 8.70 33.87
N ILE A 535 -14.23 8.43 32.86
CA ILE A 535 -14.59 7.63 31.69
C ILE A 535 -13.40 6.80 31.22
N HIS A 536 -13.69 5.57 30.76
CA HIS A 536 -12.74 4.78 29.98
C HIS A 536 -13.45 3.92 28.93
N ILE A 537 -12.68 3.48 27.95
CA ILE A 537 -13.14 2.66 26.82
C ILE A 537 -12.67 1.21 26.92
N ASN A 538 -13.56 0.30 26.52
CA ASN A 538 -13.21 -1.03 26.04
C ASN A 538 -13.81 -1.27 24.65
N ALA A 539 -12.97 -1.74 23.73
CA ALA A 539 -13.40 -2.04 22.37
C ALA A 539 -14.40 -3.20 22.29
N ALA A 540 -15.34 -3.11 21.37
CA ALA A 540 -16.36 -4.12 21.12
C ALA A 540 -16.57 -4.30 19.60
N ARG A 541 -17.35 -5.29 19.18
CA ARG A 541 -17.62 -5.55 17.76
C ARG A 541 -19.12 -5.76 17.54
N THR A 542 -19.62 -5.22 16.44
CA THR A 542 -21.00 -5.41 15.98
C THR A 542 -21.02 -5.52 14.45
N SER A 543 -22.13 -6.00 13.90
CA SER A 543 -22.33 -6.09 12.44
C SER A 543 -22.49 -4.73 11.74
N GLU A 544 -22.54 -3.63 12.49
CA GLU A 544 -22.78 -2.27 11.98
C GLU A 544 -21.50 -1.52 11.56
N VAL A 545 -20.34 -2.14 11.77
CA VAL A 545 -19.03 -1.59 11.35
C VAL A 545 -18.77 -1.97 9.90
N GLU A 546 -18.79 -0.99 9.00
CA GLU A 546 -18.67 -1.20 7.55
C GLU A 546 -17.53 -0.37 6.93
N PHE A 547 -16.88 -0.92 5.91
CA PHE A 547 -15.90 -0.17 5.11
C PHE A 547 -16.55 1.03 4.42
N GLY A 548 -15.92 2.20 4.52
CA GLY A 548 -16.41 3.46 3.97
C GLY A 548 -17.25 4.29 4.95
N ARG A 549 -17.65 3.72 6.09
CA ARG A 549 -18.30 4.45 7.17
C ARG A 549 -17.25 5.16 8.02
N ILE A 550 -17.43 6.46 8.24
CA ILE A 550 -16.55 7.32 9.06
C ILE A 550 -17.41 8.14 10.01
N GLY A 551 -16.85 8.45 11.17
CA GLY A 551 -17.46 9.23 12.24
C GLY A 551 -16.37 9.94 13.07
N THR A 552 -16.74 10.42 14.26
CA THR A 552 -15.80 11.03 15.19
C THR A 552 -14.88 9.96 15.77
N PRO A 553 -13.54 10.16 15.75
CA PRO A 553 -12.61 9.26 16.42
C PRO A 553 -12.97 9.09 17.89
N VAL A 554 -13.00 7.86 18.37
CA VAL A 554 -13.48 7.58 19.73
C VAL A 554 -12.61 8.26 20.80
N SER A 555 -11.31 8.43 20.52
CA SER A 555 -10.44 9.19 21.41
C SER A 555 -10.87 10.66 21.58
N MET A 556 -11.41 11.28 20.53
CA MET A 556 -11.97 12.63 20.60
C MET A 556 -13.30 12.65 21.34
N LEU A 557 -14.14 11.62 21.16
CA LEU A 557 -15.38 11.48 21.92
C LEU A 557 -15.13 11.43 23.44
N LEU A 558 -14.22 10.56 23.90
CA LEU A 558 -13.90 10.45 25.34
C LEU A 558 -13.38 11.77 25.91
N ARG A 559 -12.56 12.48 25.12
CA ARG A 559 -12.08 13.81 25.47
C ARG A 559 -13.23 14.81 25.62
N ARG A 560 -14.17 14.85 24.68
CA ARG A 560 -15.36 15.73 24.77
C ARG A 560 -16.17 15.45 26.03
N VAL A 561 -16.36 14.18 26.41
CA VAL A 561 -17.04 13.82 27.66
C VAL A 561 -16.31 14.38 28.88
N LEU A 562 -14.99 14.18 28.98
CA LEU A 562 -14.19 14.74 30.08
C LEU A 562 -14.24 16.27 30.13
N GLU A 563 -14.23 16.91 28.97
CA GLU A 563 -14.18 18.37 28.83
C GLU A 563 -15.54 19.05 29.01
N GLN A 564 -16.67 18.33 28.86
CA GLN A 564 -18.01 18.95 28.78
C GLN A 564 -19.08 18.36 29.71
N ALA A 565 -18.90 17.16 30.26
CA ALA A 565 -19.90 16.53 31.12
C ALA A 565 -19.54 16.59 32.62
N LYS A 566 -20.53 16.76 33.48
CA LYS A 566 -20.39 16.73 34.95
C LYS A 566 -20.93 15.46 35.59
N ASN A 567 -21.81 14.75 34.90
CA ASN A 567 -22.60 13.64 35.39
C ASN A 567 -22.87 12.61 34.28
N ILE A 568 -23.47 11.49 34.64
CA ILE A 568 -23.74 10.37 33.73
C ILE A 568 -24.69 10.77 32.59
N GLU A 569 -25.75 11.53 32.87
CA GLU A 569 -26.75 11.92 31.86
C GLU A 569 -26.15 12.84 30.79
N GLU A 570 -25.32 13.81 31.19
CA GLU A 570 -24.59 14.66 30.24
C GLU A 570 -23.58 13.85 29.40
N ALA A 571 -22.87 12.90 30.02
CA ALA A 571 -21.97 12.01 29.30
C ALA A 571 -22.72 11.12 28.29
N PHE A 572 -23.86 10.56 28.69
CA PHE A 572 -24.73 9.77 27.81
C PHE A 572 -25.22 10.60 26.63
N THR A 573 -25.68 11.83 26.86
CA THR A 573 -26.14 12.74 25.80
C THR A 573 -25.04 13.02 24.77
N ILE A 574 -23.80 13.26 25.21
CA ILE A 574 -22.66 13.49 24.30
C ILE A 574 -22.37 12.22 23.50
N ILE A 575 -22.33 11.05 24.14
CA ILE A 575 -22.02 9.77 23.48
C ILE A 575 -23.11 9.37 22.48
N GLU A 576 -24.38 9.47 22.86
CA GLU A 576 -25.52 9.11 22.02
C GLU A 576 -25.60 10.00 20.76
N SER A 577 -25.40 11.30 20.92
CA SER A 577 -25.50 12.26 19.81
C SER A 577 -24.27 12.30 18.89
N THR A 578 -23.14 11.72 19.31
CA THR A 578 -21.91 11.73 18.52
C THR A 578 -21.90 10.58 17.51
N PRO A 579 -21.79 10.85 16.20
CA PRO A 579 -21.63 9.79 15.21
C PRO A 579 -20.27 9.11 15.37
N VAL A 580 -20.26 7.79 15.49
CA VAL A 580 -19.05 6.94 15.55
C VAL A 580 -19.04 5.96 14.37
N PHE A 581 -17.88 5.38 14.08
CA PHE A 581 -17.69 4.43 12.97
C PHE A 581 -17.13 3.09 13.42
N VAL A 582 -16.97 2.90 14.71
CA VAL A 582 -16.68 1.63 15.37
C VAL A 582 -17.64 1.42 16.54
N SER A 583 -17.62 0.22 17.13
CA SER A 583 -18.47 -0.12 18.27
C SER A 583 -17.63 -0.25 19.53
N ASP A 584 -18.06 0.37 20.62
CA ASP A 584 -17.31 0.42 21.86
C ASP A 584 -18.22 0.47 23.08
N THR A 585 -17.65 0.13 24.22
CA THR A 585 -18.28 0.28 25.53
C THR A 585 -17.51 1.30 26.36
N TYR A 586 -18.23 2.18 27.05
CA TYR A 586 -17.68 3.27 27.85
C TYR A 586 -18.18 3.18 29.28
N MET A 587 -17.31 2.86 30.24
CA MET A 587 -17.70 2.95 31.65
C MET A 587 -17.55 4.38 32.13
N VAL A 588 -18.66 4.95 32.59
CA VAL A 588 -18.74 6.30 33.13
C VAL A 588 -19.11 6.20 34.60
N ALA A 589 -18.31 6.82 35.47
CA ALA A 589 -18.58 6.89 36.89
C ALA A 589 -18.60 8.34 37.35
N SER A 590 -19.59 8.71 38.16
CA SER A 590 -19.84 10.09 38.55
C SER A 590 -20.00 10.20 40.06
N ARG A 591 -19.22 11.10 40.66
CA ARG A 591 -19.33 11.44 42.08
C ARG A 591 -20.70 12.01 42.44
N SER A 592 -21.26 12.85 41.56
CA SER A 592 -22.55 13.51 41.81
C SER A 592 -23.71 12.51 41.76
N ASP A 593 -23.63 11.53 40.86
CA ASP A 593 -24.63 10.45 40.74
C ASP A 593 -24.39 9.30 41.72
N LYS A 594 -23.19 9.25 42.33
CA LYS A 594 -22.75 8.20 43.28
C LYS A 594 -22.84 6.79 42.73
N ARG A 595 -22.59 6.61 41.44
CA ARG A 595 -22.65 5.32 40.76
C ARG A 595 -21.83 5.33 39.47
N ALA A 596 -21.74 4.15 38.85
CA ALA A 596 -21.20 3.98 37.51
C ALA A 596 -22.20 3.29 36.59
N VAL A 597 -22.04 3.52 35.28
CA VAL A 597 -22.76 2.87 34.18
C VAL A 597 -21.80 2.46 33.09
N VAL A 598 -22.21 1.53 32.22
CA VAL A 598 -21.54 1.25 30.95
C VAL A 598 -22.45 1.71 29.82
N ILE A 599 -21.96 2.60 28.98
CA ILE A 599 -22.66 3.07 27.78
C ILE A 599 -22.12 2.28 26.60
N GLU A 600 -22.99 1.57 25.90
CA GLU A 600 -22.67 0.70 24.78
C GLU A 600 -23.11 1.41 23.50
N LYS A 601 -22.15 1.76 22.63
CA LYS A 601 -22.38 2.52 21.41
C LYS A 601 -21.88 1.73 20.21
N SER A 602 -22.75 1.59 19.21
CA SER A 602 -22.41 1.21 17.85
C SER A 602 -22.69 2.39 16.92
N PRO A 603 -22.39 2.30 15.62
CA PRO A 603 -22.72 3.37 14.70
C PRO A 603 -24.22 3.72 14.61
N GLU A 604 -25.14 2.75 14.79
CA GLU A 604 -26.60 3.00 14.75
C GLU A 604 -27.26 3.08 16.13
N HIS A 605 -26.73 2.36 17.13
CA HIS A 605 -27.39 2.22 18.42
C HIS A 605 -26.54 2.78 19.57
N CYS A 606 -27.23 3.21 20.64
CA CYS A 606 -26.63 3.63 21.89
C CYS A 606 -27.55 3.17 23.01
N ALA A 607 -27.00 2.55 24.06
CA ALA A 607 -27.75 2.17 25.23
C ALA A 607 -26.89 2.23 26.49
N MET A 608 -27.54 2.41 27.64
CA MET A 608 -26.89 2.50 28.93
C MET A 608 -27.21 1.26 29.77
N ARG A 609 -26.17 0.66 30.34
CA ARG A 609 -26.23 -0.51 31.21
C ARG A 609 -25.89 -0.14 32.64
N GLU A 610 -26.80 -0.53 33.53
CA GLU A 610 -26.67 -0.38 34.98
C GLU A 610 -25.87 -1.52 35.62
N ALA A 611 -25.57 -1.36 36.91
CA ALA A 611 -24.93 -2.37 37.74
C ALA A 611 -25.74 -3.67 37.77
N GLY A 612 -25.11 -4.80 37.45
CA GLY A 612 -25.75 -6.12 37.56
C GLY A 612 -25.93 -6.60 39.01
N LYS A 613 -25.13 -6.05 39.93
CA LYS A 613 -25.16 -6.31 41.38
C LYS A 613 -25.09 -4.97 42.12
N PRO A 614 -25.75 -4.79 43.29
CA PRO A 614 -25.68 -3.55 44.04
C PRO A 614 -24.22 -3.12 44.26
N GLY A 615 -23.88 -1.88 43.90
CA GLY A 615 -22.54 -1.35 44.09
C GLY A 615 -21.44 -1.95 43.20
N LEU A 616 -21.75 -2.83 42.23
CA LEU A 616 -20.73 -3.50 41.42
C LEU A 616 -21.10 -3.59 39.93
N LEU A 617 -20.23 -3.08 39.06
CA LEU A 617 -20.41 -3.04 37.62
C LEU A 617 -19.16 -3.56 36.90
N LEU A 618 -19.32 -4.51 35.99
CA LEU A 618 -18.22 -5.13 35.25
C LEU A 618 -18.25 -4.74 33.75
N GLN A 619 -17.08 -4.78 33.12
CA GLN A 619 -16.89 -4.51 31.70
C GLN A 619 -15.71 -5.30 31.12
N THR A 620 -15.94 -5.97 30.00
CA THR A 620 -14.88 -6.54 29.14
C THR A 620 -15.08 -6.03 27.71
N ASN A 621 -15.17 -6.87 26.69
CA ASN A 621 -15.21 -6.46 25.28
C ASN A 621 -16.44 -6.99 24.53
N HIS A 622 -17.59 -7.09 25.18
CA HIS A 622 -18.85 -7.46 24.55
C HIS A 622 -19.99 -6.56 25.03
N MET A 623 -21.04 -6.48 24.22
CA MET A 623 -22.26 -5.74 24.46
C MET A 623 -23.30 -6.61 25.18
N LEU A 624 -24.07 -6.01 26.08
CA LEU A 624 -25.11 -6.65 26.89
C LEU A 624 -26.47 -5.95 26.81
N THR A 625 -26.54 -4.77 26.19
CA THR A 625 -27.77 -3.97 26.01
C THR A 625 -28.52 -4.32 24.73
N GLU A 626 -29.83 -4.11 24.70
CA GLU A 626 -30.64 -4.29 23.48
C GLU A 626 -30.50 -3.09 22.53
N PRO A 627 -30.42 -3.28 21.20
CA PRO A 627 -30.41 -4.56 20.47
C PRO A 627 -29.00 -5.19 20.32
N LEU A 628 -27.95 -4.53 20.82
CA LEU A 628 -26.55 -4.89 20.58
C LEU A 628 -26.13 -6.26 21.13
N LYS A 629 -26.77 -6.73 22.19
CA LYS A 629 -26.49 -8.03 22.82
C LYS A 629 -26.72 -9.19 21.85
N ASP A 630 -27.74 -9.06 20.98
CA ASP A 630 -28.21 -10.09 20.06
C ASP A 630 -27.60 -9.88 18.65
N ASP A 631 -26.68 -8.92 18.48
CA ASP A 631 -25.93 -8.73 17.24
C ASP A 631 -25.07 -9.98 16.93
N PRO A 632 -25.07 -10.48 15.68
CA PRO A 632 -24.38 -11.73 15.34
C PRO A 632 -22.85 -11.66 15.51
N VAL A 633 -22.23 -10.50 15.30
CA VAL A 633 -20.77 -10.33 15.50
C VAL A 633 -20.45 -10.25 16.99
N ASN A 634 -21.31 -9.61 17.79
CA ASN A 634 -21.18 -9.63 19.24
C ASN A 634 -21.34 -11.05 19.81
N ILE A 635 -22.31 -11.83 19.33
CA ILE A 635 -22.49 -13.24 19.73
C ILE A 635 -21.24 -14.06 19.39
N GLU A 636 -20.70 -13.91 18.18
CA GLU A 636 -19.45 -14.58 17.79
C GLU A 636 -18.30 -14.22 18.74
N GLN A 637 -18.19 -12.94 19.12
CA GLN A 637 -17.19 -12.48 20.07
C GLN A 637 -17.37 -13.09 21.46
N VAL A 638 -18.61 -13.18 21.95
CA VAL A 638 -18.94 -13.81 23.25
C VAL A 638 -18.57 -15.30 23.26
N GLU A 639 -18.81 -16.01 22.16
CA GLU A 639 -18.59 -17.46 22.05
C GLU A 639 -17.14 -17.84 21.76
N ARG A 640 -16.46 -17.09 20.88
CA ARG A 640 -15.16 -17.48 20.31
C ARG A 640 -13.98 -16.68 20.86
N ALA A 641 -14.20 -15.52 21.50
CA ALA A 641 -13.13 -14.68 22.05
C ALA A 641 -12.86 -14.90 23.55
N THR A 642 -11.95 -14.09 24.13
CA THR A 642 -11.54 -14.19 25.55
C THR A 642 -12.45 -13.41 26.49
N THR A 643 -13.38 -12.61 25.95
CA THR A 643 -14.17 -11.64 26.72
C THR A 643 -15.00 -12.29 27.82
N THR A 644 -15.69 -13.38 27.53
CA THR A 644 -16.52 -14.12 28.48
C THR A 644 -15.65 -14.83 29.53
N TYR A 645 -14.49 -15.34 29.12
CA TYR A 645 -13.55 -15.97 30.03
C TYR A 645 -13.03 -14.98 31.08
N ARG A 646 -12.59 -13.79 30.65
CA ARG A 646 -12.13 -12.72 31.56
C ARG A 646 -13.26 -12.17 32.41
N TRP A 647 -14.48 -12.04 31.85
CA TRP A 647 -15.65 -11.59 32.60
C TRP A 647 -15.97 -12.51 33.77
N GLU A 648 -16.02 -13.83 33.54
CA GLU A 648 -16.27 -14.81 34.60
C GLU A 648 -15.19 -14.75 35.68
N ARG A 649 -13.92 -14.67 35.29
CA ARG A 649 -12.81 -14.55 36.25
C ARG A 649 -12.86 -13.24 37.05
N LEU A 650 -13.21 -12.13 36.41
CA LEU A 650 -13.41 -10.84 37.05
C LEU A 650 -14.56 -10.88 38.06
N ALA A 651 -15.67 -11.55 37.70
CA ALA A 651 -16.80 -11.75 38.58
C ALA A 651 -16.41 -12.56 39.82
N GLU A 652 -15.69 -13.68 39.66
CA GLU A 652 -15.18 -14.48 40.79
C GLU A 652 -14.36 -13.64 41.79
N LEU A 653 -13.46 -12.81 41.26
CA LEU A 653 -12.56 -12.00 42.07
C LEU A 653 -13.28 -10.85 42.77
N THR A 654 -14.13 -10.12 42.04
CA THR A 654 -14.90 -9.01 42.61
C THR A 654 -15.94 -9.51 43.62
N ASP A 655 -16.55 -10.68 43.41
CA ASP A 655 -17.43 -11.31 44.39
C ASP A 655 -16.68 -11.76 45.65
N LYS A 656 -15.49 -12.36 45.49
CA LYS A 656 -14.63 -12.76 46.61
C LYS A 656 -14.28 -11.58 47.53
N HIS A 657 -14.12 -10.38 46.95
CA HIS A 657 -13.72 -9.18 47.67
C HIS A 657 -14.86 -8.19 47.92
N TYR A 658 -16.12 -8.57 47.68
CA TYR A 658 -17.26 -7.67 47.85
C TYR A 658 -17.35 -7.14 49.28
N GLY A 659 -17.39 -5.81 49.44
CA GLY A 659 -17.34 -5.10 50.72
C GLY A 659 -15.93 -4.63 51.11
N ASP A 660 -14.88 -5.23 50.54
CA ASP A 660 -13.48 -4.93 50.85
C ASP A 660 -12.74 -4.26 49.68
N ILE A 661 -13.43 -3.97 48.56
CA ILE A 661 -12.79 -3.40 47.37
C ILE A 661 -12.29 -1.99 47.66
N ASN A 662 -10.96 -1.84 47.62
CA ASN A 662 -10.22 -0.59 47.70
C ASN A 662 -9.10 -0.60 46.65
N GLN A 663 -8.22 0.40 46.64
CA GLN A 663 -7.14 0.51 45.66
C GLN A 663 -6.14 -0.66 45.68
N PHE A 664 -5.89 -1.29 46.82
CA PHE A 664 -4.99 -2.45 46.91
C PHE A 664 -5.65 -3.72 46.36
N VAL A 665 -6.92 -3.93 46.69
CA VAL A 665 -7.71 -5.03 46.14
C VAL A 665 -7.88 -4.87 44.64
N ALA A 666 -8.17 -3.66 44.16
CA ALA A 666 -8.26 -3.38 42.74
C ALA A 666 -6.94 -3.69 42.01
N GLN A 667 -5.79 -3.33 42.61
CA GLN A 667 -4.48 -3.69 42.06
C GLN A 667 -4.27 -5.21 42.02
N GLU A 668 -4.70 -5.96 43.03
CA GLU A 668 -4.64 -7.43 43.05
C GLU A 668 -5.45 -8.03 41.89
N ILE A 669 -6.70 -7.57 41.71
CA ILE A 669 -7.62 -8.02 40.65
C ILE A 669 -7.03 -7.74 39.27
N LEU A 670 -6.53 -6.52 39.04
CA LEU A 670 -5.93 -6.13 37.76
C LEU A 670 -4.60 -6.86 37.46
N ARG A 671 -3.99 -7.53 38.44
CA ARG A 671 -2.78 -8.36 38.31
C ARG A 671 -3.08 -9.87 38.30
N ASP A 672 -4.34 -10.28 38.16
CA ASP A 672 -4.68 -11.69 38.14
C ASP A 672 -4.33 -12.34 36.79
N ARG A 673 -3.41 -13.30 36.85
CA ARG A 673 -2.88 -14.06 35.70
C ARG A 673 -3.51 -15.45 35.59
N LYS A 674 -4.58 -15.70 36.33
CA LYS A 674 -5.18 -17.04 36.49
C LYS A 674 -6.41 -17.18 35.60
N GLY A 675 -6.74 -18.43 35.34
CA GLY A 675 -7.99 -18.80 34.68
C GLY A 675 -9.16 -18.90 35.65
N ARG A 676 -10.32 -19.33 35.11
CA ARG A 676 -11.54 -19.62 35.87
C ARG A 676 -11.27 -20.54 37.05
N GLY A 677 -11.94 -20.31 38.17
CA GLY A 677 -11.71 -21.04 39.42
C GLY A 677 -10.30 -20.89 40.00
N GLY A 678 -9.52 -19.91 39.54
CA GLY A 678 -8.13 -19.70 39.97
C GLY A 678 -7.14 -20.73 39.39
N LYS A 679 -7.49 -21.41 38.30
CA LYS A 679 -6.63 -22.38 37.60
C LYS A 679 -5.37 -21.70 37.04
N SER A 680 -4.22 -22.38 37.09
CA SER A 680 -3.02 -21.93 36.38
C SER A 680 -3.16 -22.20 34.88
N ILE A 681 -3.01 -21.17 34.06
CA ILE A 681 -3.16 -21.22 32.59
C ILE A 681 -1.90 -20.75 31.83
N GLY A 682 -0.80 -20.58 32.56
CA GLY A 682 0.48 -20.07 32.07
C GLY A 682 0.53 -18.55 31.91
N LEU A 683 1.75 -17.99 31.99
CA LEU A 683 1.99 -16.57 31.77
C LEU A 683 1.68 -16.18 30.32
N GLY A 684 1.15 -14.99 30.10
CA GLY A 684 0.84 -14.48 28.76
C GLY A 684 -0.44 -15.03 28.12
N ASN A 685 -1.20 -15.88 28.82
CA ASN A 685 -2.45 -16.42 28.29
C ASN A 685 -3.53 -15.32 28.25
N ARG A 686 -4.07 -15.02 27.06
CA ARG A 686 -5.08 -13.96 26.83
C ARG A 686 -6.44 -14.21 27.47
N ASN A 687 -6.68 -15.40 28.05
CA ASN A 687 -7.83 -15.66 28.91
C ASN A 687 -7.71 -15.01 30.31
N ALA A 688 -6.52 -14.63 30.75
CA ALA A 688 -6.29 -13.94 32.02
C ALA A 688 -6.69 -12.46 31.97
N ILE A 689 -6.95 -11.84 33.13
CA ILE A 689 -7.17 -10.39 33.25
C ILE A 689 -5.87 -9.63 32.98
N ASP A 690 -4.73 -10.19 33.42
CA ASP A 690 -3.39 -9.70 33.10
C ASP A 690 -2.66 -10.72 32.23
N ALA A 691 -2.63 -10.47 30.92
CA ALA A 691 -1.88 -11.27 29.95
C ALA A 691 -0.48 -10.69 29.66
N GLY A 692 0.00 -9.69 30.43
CA GLY A 692 1.30 -9.06 30.19
C GLY A 692 1.38 -8.34 28.84
N ILE A 693 0.28 -7.65 28.49
CA ILE A 693 0.12 -6.84 27.26
C ILE A 693 -0.56 -5.49 27.52
N CYS A 694 -0.85 -5.17 28.78
CA CYS A 694 -1.56 -3.97 29.19
C CYS A 694 -0.67 -2.74 29.00
N SER A 695 -1.03 -1.80 28.11
CA SER A 695 -0.29 -0.54 27.97
C SER A 695 -0.46 0.34 29.19
N HIS A 696 -1.66 0.49 29.75
CA HIS A 696 -1.85 1.26 31.00
C HIS A 696 -2.90 0.61 31.89
N SER A 697 -2.54 0.38 33.15
CA SER A 697 -3.47 -0.06 34.18
C SER A 697 -3.76 1.10 35.12
N VAL A 698 -5.04 1.41 35.33
CA VAL A 698 -5.47 2.61 36.05
C VAL A 698 -6.52 2.26 37.09
N ILE A 699 -6.35 2.79 38.30
CA ILE A 699 -7.33 2.75 39.39
C ILE A 699 -7.68 4.20 39.72
N MET A 700 -8.96 4.51 39.87
CA MET A 700 -9.46 5.84 40.20
C MET A 700 -10.41 5.73 41.39
N ASN A 701 -10.17 6.51 42.44
CA ASN A 701 -11.18 6.79 43.46
C ASN A 701 -11.91 8.06 43.05
N VAL A 702 -13.08 7.89 42.44
CA VAL A 702 -13.91 8.97 41.91
C VAL A 702 -14.49 9.80 43.04
N THR A 703 -14.72 9.21 44.22
CA THR A 703 -15.18 9.94 45.41
C THR A 703 -14.14 10.94 45.90
N THR A 704 -12.86 10.55 45.98
CA THR A 704 -11.79 11.42 46.53
C THR A 704 -11.05 12.23 45.47
N GLY A 705 -11.16 11.89 44.19
CA GLY A 705 -10.46 12.60 43.12
C GLY A 705 -9.02 12.13 42.94
N GLU A 706 -8.75 10.86 43.24
CA GLU A 706 -7.41 10.26 43.24
C GLU A 706 -7.28 9.18 42.17
N MET A 707 -6.07 9.05 41.62
CA MET A 707 -5.76 8.03 40.61
C MET A 707 -4.45 7.31 40.95
N TRP A 708 -4.31 6.08 40.47
CA TRP A 708 -3.08 5.30 40.50
C TRP A 708 -2.86 4.69 39.12
N VAL A 709 -1.70 4.93 38.53
CA VAL A 709 -1.37 4.49 37.17
C VAL A 709 -0.15 3.58 37.22
N SER A 710 -0.23 2.38 36.65
CA SER A 710 0.91 1.46 36.62
C SER A 710 2.06 2.04 35.81
N SER A 711 3.27 2.02 36.36
CA SER A 711 4.50 2.27 35.60
C SER A 711 4.97 1.00 34.88
N ALA A 712 5.88 1.15 33.92
CA ALA A 712 6.41 0.01 33.17
C ALA A 712 7.21 -0.98 34.05
N PRO A 713 7.26 -2.27 33.69
CA PRO A 713 6.54 -2.89 32.57
C PRO A 713 5.09 -3.25 32.96
N HIS A 714 4.12 -2.82 32.17
CA HIS A 714 2.70 -3.17 32.26
C HIS A 714 2.11 -3.03 33.68
N THR A 715 1.46 -4.08 34.17
CA THR A 715 0.90 -4.18 35.53
C THR A 715 1.96 -4.58 36.58
N TYR A 716 3.15 -5.03 36.14
CA TYR A 716 4.24 -5.47 37.02
C TYR A 716 4.89 -4.30 37.74
N GLY A 717 4.91 -3.11 37.13
CA GLY A 717 5.40 -1.88 37.76
C GLY A 717 4.58 -1.43 38.97
N ALA A 718 5.09 -0.42 39.68
CA ALA A 718 4.36 0.19 40.79
C ALA A 718 3.18 1.00 40.25
N TYR A 719 2.10 1.16 41.02
CA TYR A 719 1.07 2.10 40.60
C TYR A 719 1.37 3.46 41.25
N VAL A 720 1.77 4.41 40.42
CA VAL A 720 2.16 5.75 40.84
C VAL A 720 0.91 6.54 41.19
N TYR A 721 0.92 7.14 42.38
CA TYR A 721 -0.18 7.99 42.84
C TYR A 721 -0.23 9.30 42.06
N VAL A 722 -1.44 9.65 41.64
CA VAL A 722 -1.76 10.83 40.84
C VAL A 722 -2.87 11.58 41.57
N PRO A 723 -2.59 12.73 42.22
CA PRO A 723 -3.60 13.51 42.94
C PRO A 723 -4.45 14.33 41.96
N ALA A 724 -5.21 13.64 41.11
CA ALA A 724 -5.90 14.15 39.94
C ALA A 724 -6.66 15.46 40.19
N GLU A 725 -7.73 15.43 40.99
CA GLU A 725 -8.57 16.60 41.21
C GLU A 725 -7.84 17.72 41.93
N ARG A 726 -6.94 17.38 42.87
CA ARG A 726 -6.14 18.38 43.59
C ARG A 726 -5.23 19.15 42.64
N THR A 727 -4.61 18.45 41.68
CA THR A 727 -3.76 19.08 40.66
C THR A 727 -4.59 19.93 39.71
N LEU A 728 -5.74 19.43 39.24
CA LEU A 728 -6.64 20.18 38.36
C LEU A 728 -7.10 21.50 39.01
N LYS A 729 -7.54 21.45 40.28
CA LYS A 729 -7.97 22.63 41.03
C LYS A 729 -6.85 23.62 41.36
N ALA A 730 -5.61 23.16 41.43
CA ALA A 730 -4.47 24.04 41.65
C ALA A 730 -4.18 24.93 40.43
N GLY A 731 -4.54 24.48 39.24
CA GLY A 731 -4.24 25.15 37.97
C GLY A 731 -2.82 24.85 37.46
N ALA A 732 -2.61 25.08 36.16
CA ALA A 732 -1.41 24.67 35.43
C ALA A 732 -0.09 25.14 36.08
N VAL A 733 -0.03 26.41 36.52
CA VAL A 733 1.19 27.02 37.08
C VAL A 733 1.52 26.47 38.46
N ALA A 734 0.52 26.34 39.36
CA ALA A 734 0.76 25.85 40.71
C ALA A 734 1.03 24.34 40.73
N ALA A 735 0.45 23.59 39.79
CA ALA A 735 0.66 22.15 39.64
C ALA A 735 2.14 21.76 39.46
N VAL A 736 2.94 22.63 38.82
CA VAL A 736 4.40 22.44 38.65
C VAL A 736 5.10 22.22 39.99
N SER A 737 4.67 22.93 41.04
CA SER A 737 5.27 22.90 42.39
C SER A 737 4.62 21.87 43.32
N MET A 738 3.60 21.14 42.89
CA MET A 738 2.95 20.13 43.72
C MET A 738 3.81 18.87 43.91
N ARG A 739 3.87 18.40 45.15
CA ARG A 739 4.59 17.18 45.54
C ARG A 739 3.66 16.25 46.34
N HIS A 740 3.88 14.96 46.16
CA HIS A 740 3.30 13.90 46.97
C HIS A 740 4.39 12.86 47.24
N GLY A 741 4.32 12.19 48.38
CA GLY A 741 5.35 11.23 48.78
C GLY A 741 5.11 9.85 48.18
N LYS A 742 6.19 9.12 47.88
CA LYS A 742 6.16 7.77 47.27
C LYS A 742 5.40 6.74 48.11
N GLN A 743 5.19 7.00 49.40
CA GLN A 743 4.39 6.16 50.28
C GLN A 743 2.91 6.04 49.86
N LEU A 744 2.42 6.92 48.98
CA LEU A 744 1.06 6.85 48.43
C LEU A 744 0.98 5.95 47.18
N ASN A 745 2.12 5.57 46.60
CA ASN A 745 2.19 4.64 45.47
C ASN A 745 1.82 3.23 45.95
N LEU A 746 1.14 2.46 45.10
CA LEU A 746 0.93 1.04 45.35
C LEU A 746 2.17 0.26 44.89
N PRO A 747 2.60 -0.76 45.64
CA PRO A 747 3.88 -1.42 45.41
C PRO A 747 3.96 -2.11 44.04
N ARG A 748 5.19 -2.26 43.54
CA ARG A 748 5.53 -3.12 42.40
C ARG A 748 5.05 -4.56 42.66
N ASP A 749 4.69 -5.30 41.62
CA ASP A 749 4.32 -6.71 41.79
C ASP A 749 5.52 -7.49 42.32
N ALA A 750 5.35 -8.19 43.45
CA ALA A 750 6.38 -9.05 44.02
C ALA A 750 6.83 -10.15 43.05
N ARG A 751 5.96 -10.50 42.09
CA ARG A 751 6.22 -11.45 41.00
C ARG A 751 6.86 -10.80 39.78
N SER A 752 7.43 -9.60 39.88
CA SER A 752 8.08 -8.96 38.73
C SER A 752 9.19 -9.79 38.03
N PRO A 753 9.87 -10.76 38.66
CA PRO A 753 10.74 -11.69 37.92
C PRO A 753 9.99 -12.53 36.87
N GLU A 754 8.69 -12.82 37.06
CA GLU A 754 7.87 -13.53 36.06
C GLU A 754 7.77 -12.76 34.74
N TRP A 755 8.00 -11.44 34.74
CA TRP A 755 8.08 -10.66 33.50
C TRP A 755 9.28 -11.04 32.66
N GLU A 756 10.45 -11.20 33.28
CA GLU A 756 11.67 -11.61 32.58
C GLU A 756 11.50 -13.01 31.97
N ASP A 757 10.85 -13.92 32.73
CA ASP A 757 10.49 -15.25 32.24
C ASP A 757 9.52 -15.18 31.05
N LEU A 758 8.50 -14.31 31.09
CA LEU A 758 7.55 -14.14 29.99
C LEU A 758 8.20 -13.55 28.73
N VAL A 759 9.10 -12.58 28.88
CA VAL A 759 9.85 -11.97 27.76
C VAL A 759 10.72 -13.01 27.09
N GLU A 760 11.52 -13.76 27.87
CA GLU A 760 12.36 -14.81 27.32
C GLU A 760 11.52 -15.96 26.74
N PHE A 761 10.39 -16.31 27.38
CA PHE A 761 9.45 -17.31 26.86
C PHE A 761 8.94 -16.94 25.47
N ARG A 762 8.45 -15.71 25.26
CA ARG A 762 7.96 -15.22 23.95
C ARG A 762 9.04 -15.30 22.87
N LYS A 763 10.26 -14.93 23.22
CA LYS A 763 11.43 -14.99 22.31
C LYS A 763 11.77 -16.43 21.95
N GLN A 764 11.88 -17.32 22.93
CA GLN A 764 12.19 -18.73 22.70
C GLN A 764 11.08 -19.44 21.93
N ALA A 765 9.81 -19.12 22.20
CA ALA A 765 8.66 -19.70 21.49
C ALA A 765 8.65 -19.31 20.01
N ARG A 766 8.96 -18.03 19.70
CA ARG A 766 9.10 -17.56 18.32
C ARG A 766 10.23 -18.29 17.58
N LEU A 767 11.39 -18.43 18.21
CA LEU A 767 12.54 -19.15 17.62
C LEU A 767 12.23 -20.64 17.41
N ALA A 768 11.62 -21.29 18.40
CA ALA A 768 11.21 -22.69 18.31
C ALA A 768 10.23 -22.88 17.14
N ARG A 769 9.23 -22.02 17.00
CA ARG A 769 8.24 -22.09 15.92
C ARG A 769 8.90 -21.95 14.55
N ALA A 770 9.73 -20.92 14.35
CA ALA A 770 10.45 -20.70 13.10
C ALA A 770 11.32 -21.90 12.73
N ASN A 771 12.14 -22.39 13.67
CA ASN A 771 13.01 -23.54 13.40
C ASN A 771 12.22 -24.83 13.11
N ILE A 772 11.06 -25.05 13.73
CA ILE A 772 10.20 -26.19 13.40
C ILE A 772 9.58 -26.03 12.00
N ASP A 773 9.12 -24.83 11.65
CA ASP A 773 8.50 -24.54 10.35
C ASP A 773 9.53 -24.64 9.21
N ASP A 774 10.80 -24.32 9.47
CA ASP A 774 11.93 -24.45 8.55
C ASP A 774 12.58 -25.86 8.54
N ASP A 775 11.98 -26.84 9.22
CA ASP A 775 12.46 -28.23 9.37
C ASP A 775 13.87 -28.35 10.03
N GLU A 776 14.28 -27.34 10.79
CA GLU A 776 15.51 -27.31 11.58
C GLU A 776 15.33 -27.91 12.98
N VAL A 777 14.86 -29.16 13.06
CA VAL A 777 14.46 -29.85 14.31
C VAL A 777 15.53 -29.80 15.41
N LYS A 778 16.81 -30.00 15.08
CA LYS A 778 17.92 -29.93 16.05
C LYS A 778 18.11 -28.53 16.63
N ALA A 779 17.86 -27.52 15.81
CA ALA A 779 17.99 -26.13 16.19
C ALA A 779 16.78 -25.65 17.00
N ALA A 780 15.65 -26.39 17.04
CA ALA A 780 14.44 -26.07 17.82
C ALA A 780 14.40 -26.73 19.21
N GLU A 781 15.09 -27.86 19.38
CA GLU A 781 15.07 -28.66 20.61
C GLU A 781 15.49 -27.90 21.89
N PRO A 782 16.62 -27.16 21.93
CA PRO A 782 17.00 -26.43 23.14
C PRO A 782 16.02 -25.31 23.50
N GLN A 783 15.38 -24.67 22.51
CA GLN A 783 14.39 -23.63 22.72
C GLN A 783 13.14 -24.23 23.36
N VAL A 784 12.60 -25.31 22.80
CA VAL A 784 11.42 -26.01 23.36
C VAL A 784 11.68 -26.51 24.78
N GLN A 785 12.87 -27.04 25.08
CA GLN A 785 13.24 -27.44 26.44
C GLN A 785 13.26 -26.24 27.40
N THR A 786 13.70 -25.08 26.93
CA THR A 786 13.72 -23.84 27.73
C THR A 786 12.30 -23.36 28.07
N LEU A 787 11.33 -23.52 27.15
CA LEU A 787 9.94 -23.12 27.39
C LEU A 787 9.32 -23.79 28.61
N ARG A 788 9.66 -25.07 28.84
CA ARG A 788 9.16 -25.84 29.98
C ARG A 788 9.58 -25.25 31.32
N ASN A 789 10.78 -24.67 31.40
CA ASN A 789 11.30 -24.08 32.61
C ASN A 789 10.72 -22.69 32.85
N LEU A 790 10.53 -21.91 31.78
CA LEU A 790 10.04 -20.53 31.87
C LEU A 790 8.53 -20.45 32.10
N ASN A 791 7.74 -21.33 31.47
CA ASN A 791 6.29 -21.26 31.51
C ASN A 791 5.66 -22.66 31.41
N PRO A 792 5.80 -23.49 32.46
CA PRO A 792 5.41 -24.90 32.45
C PRO A 792 3.90 -25.11 32.27
N ASP A 793 3.10 -24.09 32.58
CA ASP A 793 1.64 -24.20 32.52
C ASP A 793 1.00 -23.62 31.25
N SER A 794 1.79 -23.00 30.37
CA SER A 794 1.30 -22.44 29.11
C SER A 794 0.96 -23.52 28.10
N PHE A 795 -0.22 -23.43 27.49
CA PHE A 795 -0.61 -24.31 26.38
C PHE A 795 0.40 -24.26 25.21
N GLU A 796 1.03 -23.10 24.98
CA GLU A 796 1.98 -22.91 23.88
C GLU A 796 3.25 -23.75 24.08
N THR A 797 3.69 -23.95 25.33
CA THR A 797 4.78 -24.87 25.68
C THR A 797 4.45 -26.28 25.19
N PHE A 798 3.28 -26.80 25.54
CA PHE A 798 2.85 -28.15 25.15
C PHE A 798 2.58 -28.25 23.64
N TYR A 799 2.03 -27.20 23.03
CA TYR A 799 1.83 -27.13 21.59
C TYR A 799 3.16 -27.25 20.83
N LEU A 800 4.19 -26.50 21.24
CA LEU A 800 5.50 -26.55 20.59
C LEU A 800 6.27 -27.86 20.90
N GLU A 801 6.10 -28.44 22.09
CA GLU A 801 6.56 -29.81 22.38
C GLU A 801 5.92 -30.83 21.42
N GLY A 802 4.61 -30.70 21.17
CA GLY A 802 3.89 -31.57 20.24
C GLY A 802 4.32 -31.39 18.79
N ARG A 803 4.48 -30.13 18.34
CA ARG A 803 5.00 -29.79 17.01
C ARG A 803 6.40 -30.35 16.78
N LEU A 804 7.30 -30.23 17.78
CA LEU A 804 8.65 -30.79 17.71
C LEU A 804 8.63 -32.32 17.66
N ALA A 805 7.82 -32.98 18.48
CA ALA A 805 7.67 -34.43 18.46
C ALA A 805 7.13 -34.93 17.11
N PHE A 806 6.16 -34.21 16.53
CA PHE A 806 5.62 -34.50 15.22
C PHE A 806 6.70 -34.39 14.14
N ALA A 807 7.50 -33.32 14.15
CA ALA A 807 8.62 -33.14 13.21
C ALA A 807 9.72 -34.22 13.36
N LYS A 808 9.86 -34.82 14.56
CA LYS A 808 10.75 -35.96 14.83
C LYS A 808 10.17 -37.31 14.38
N GLY A 809 8.92 -37.37 13.93
CA GLY A 809 8.20 -38.60 13.58
C GLY A 809 7.65 -39.38 14.78
N ASP A 810 7.67 -38.81 16.00
CA ASP A 810 7.03 -39.42 17.17
C ASP A 810 5.58 -38.92 17.30
N HIS A 811 4.73 -39.40 16.39
CA HIS A 811 3.33 -38.97 16.30
C HIS A 811 2.51 -39.32 17.57
N LYS A 812 2.87 -40.40 18.26
CA LYS A 812 2.23 -40.78 19.53
C LYS A 812 2.59 -39.82 20.67
N ALA A 813 3.83 -39.36 20.75
CA ALA A 813 4.20 -38.31 21.70
C ALA A 813 3.57 -36.96 21.33
N ALA A 814 3.54 -36.64 20.02
CA ALA A 814 2.91 -35.42 19.53
C ALA A 814 1.42 -35.33 19.90
N ALA A 815 0.65 -36.39 19.66
CA ALA A 815 -0.77 -36.45 20.01
C ALA A 815 -0.99 -36.20 21.51
N ARG A 816 -0.20 -36.84 22.39
CA ARG A 816 -0.29 -36.60 23.84
C ARG A 816 -0.01 -35.15 24.22
N LYS A 817 0.97 -34.51 23.58
CA LYS A 817 1.30 -33.11 23.82
C LYS A 817 0.23 -32.14 23.33
N PHE A 818 -0.42 -32.42 22.21
CA PHE A 818 -1.57 -31.62 21.77
C PHE A 818 -2.79 -31.78 22.69
N GLU A 819 -3.02 -32.98 23.25
CA GLU A 819 -4.03 -33.18 24.30
C GLU A 819 -3.71 -32.38 25.56
N GLU A 820 -2.47 -32.46 26.07
CA GLU A 820 -1.99 -31.65 27.20
C GLU A 820 -2.16 -30.15 26.92
N ALA A 821 -1.88 -29.68 25.70
CA ALA A 821 -2.07 -28.28 25.31
C ALA A 821 -3.54 -27.85 25.41
N LEU A 822 -4.48 -28.68 24.92
CA LEU A 822 -5.92 -28.39 25.00
C LEU A 822 -6.44 -28.31 26.44
N GLU A 823 -5.84 -29.06 27.37
CA GLU A 823 -6.18 -29.01 28.80
C GLU A 823 -5.72 -27.72 29.51
N ARG A 824 -4.80 -26.94 28.90
CA ARG A 824 -4.26 -25.68 29.45
C ARG A 824 -5.00 -24.42 29.01
N ASP A 825 -6.27 -24.56 28.66
CA ASP A 825 -7.16 -23.48 28.24
C ASP A 825 -6.50 -22.53 27.21
N PRO A 826 -6.19 -23.03 25.99
CA PRO A 826 -5.77 -22.15 24.90
C PRO A 826 -6.77 -20.99 24.73
N HIS A 827 -6.23 -19.81 24.48
CA HIS A 827 -6.99 -18.59 24.27
C HIS A 827 -7.59 -18.59 22.86
N TYR A 828 -8.81 -18.05 22.70
CA TYR A 828 -9.62 -18.10 21.47
C TYR A 828 -10.03 -19.50 20.99
N GLU A 829 -11.17 -19.57 20.32
CA GLU A 829 -11.61 -20.83 19.70
C GLU A 829 -10.77 -21.21 18.47
N SER A 830 -10.29 -20.22 17.70
CA SER A 830 -9.41 -20.40 16.54
C SER A 830 -8.12 -21.17 16.89
N VAL A 831 -7.48 -20.82 18.01
CA VAL A 831 -6.27 -21.51 18.49
C VAL A 831 -6.60 -22.93 18.94
N ARG A 832 -7.73 -23.14 19.61
CA ARG A 832 -8.17 -24.50 20.02
C ARG A 832 -8.43 -25.37 18.80
N GLU A 833 -9.12 -24.85 17.79
CA GLU A 833 -9.34 -25.52 16.50
C GLU A 833 -7.99 -25.89 15.87
N HIS A 834 -7.04 -24.97 15.81
CA HIS A 834 -5.71 -25.24 15.26
C HIS A 834 -4.94 -26.34 16.01
N VAL A 835 -5.00 -26.36 17.35
CA VAL A 835 -4.40 -27.43 18.15
C VAL A 835 -5.10 -28.77 17.91
N ARG A 836 -6.43 -28.78 17.77
CA ARG A 836 -7.21 -30.00 17.42
C ARG A 836 -6.86 -30.53 16.03
N GLU A 837 -6.62 -29.66 15.05
CA GLU A 837 -6.16 -30.07 13.71
C GLU A 837 -4.82 -30.80 13.78
N TRP A 838 -3.86 -30.27 14.53
CA TRP A 838 -2.57 -30.93 14.75
C TRP A 838 -2.69 -32.24 15.52
N LEU A 839 -3.57 -32.29 16.53
CA LEU A 839 -3.90 -33.53 17.24
C LEU A 839 -4.44 -34.60 16.28
N GLN A 840 -5.35 -34.22 15.38
CA GLN A 840 -5.91 -35.16 14.40
C GLN A 840 -4.82 -35.67 13.44
N ARG A 841 -3.97 -34.78 12.91
CA ARG A 841 -2.83 -35.16 12.07
C ARG A 841 -1.90 -36.15 12.77
N ALA A 842 -1.59 -35.92 14.04
CA ALA A 842 -0.76 -36.82 14.83
C ALA A 842 -1.42 -38.19 15.06
N LYS A 843 -2.76 -38.25 15.16
CA LYS A 843 -3.50 -39.51 15.30
C LYS A 843 -3.60 -40.28 13.98
N ASP A 844 -3.69 -39.59 12.85
CA ASP A 844 -3.79 -40.20 11.53
C ASP A 844 -2.46 -40.82 11.05
N GLU A 845 -1.32 -40.28 11.51
CA GLU A 845 0.04 -40.75 11.20
C GLU A 845 0.57 -41.80 12.22
N GLN A 846 -0.20 -42.15 13.25
CA GLN A 846 0.14 -43.15 14.28
C GLN A 846 -0.30 -44.56 13.87
#